data_AF-A0A932YQW2-F1
#
_entry.id   AF-A0A932YQW2-F1
#
_cell.length_a   1.000
_cell.length_b   1.000
_cell.length_c   1.000
_cell.angle_alpha   90.00
_cell.angle_beta   90.00
_cell.angle_gamma   90.00
#
_symmetry.space_group_name_H-M   'P 1'
#
loop_
_entity.id
_entity.type
_entity.pdbx_description
1 polymer ?
#
loop_
_entity_poly.entity_id
_entity_poly.type
_entity_poly.pdbx_seq_one_letter_code
_entity_poly.pdbx_strand_id
1 'polypeptide(L)'
;MLSRREFYYTTISGILLLALFVVHTVYHNRVLGATALAILIIFWSVYAGAWLLPRHRPLAQFIAGTTAIGALLMIILAATYWGYRMTWQESFGALVLIGLLVIVVTKNATLPPYGYYLRRLGKQFIAHYLTTIGATVALAITILLFRHLYQQGMLDAERSPWRLIDQPLFFGGVFIAGALLWLAARRQSPALRPLHLITFFALFVSVGVLIFKIGYGFDPFVHRATEEYILAHGVITPKPLWYVGQHALVVALAHLSALPLSWIDKLLLPAAASFFLVGWLYVIAPQSWHERGLLFLLLPLASWFTTTTPQGLANLLYLILVLQLALLLRNKISWHLPILTVVATATLHPATALPALILLIAAALTRRQVRLRFVIPLATLAALLLPLLFFINEWRAGTLPTFGSVLSRAVARLTLPDISLLQNSFYAFANATYTARIITVLFAAGCTLYGIAKLKNKEWWRPYILTASILVPSAVLIYFFNELPRVIYYEQNDYVLRTLWIIGFTLLPFFWYGGRAFLDHLRTRRLSVQALVILALAAGMTTNLYLLYPRVDRVVNHRGYTTGQADLATVDFIEFQNPEGNYVVLANQSVSAAALRQLGFKYDIKTSDGSLFFYAIPTGGTLYQYYLRMVDEAPTTDVAKEVLAYTNAERVYLVLNDYWWRDYRIAEEAKKSADFWTTISGGATTVFAWEKDPARGWLMRQ
;
A
#
# COMPACT_ATOMS: atom_id res chain seq x y z
N MET A 1 -24.77 -18.88 25.64
CA MET A 1 -25.60 -19.47 24.56
C MET A 1 -26.56 -18.38 24.12
N LEU A 2 -26.65 -18.10 22.82
CA LEU A 2 -27.74 -17.26 22.31
C LEU A 2 -29.05 -17.94 22.70
N SER A 3 -30.00 -17.18 23.23
CA SER A 3 -31.35 -17.71 23.35
C SER A 3 -31.85 -18.09 21.94
N ARG A 4 -32.71 -19.11 21.80
CA ARG A 4 -33.32 -19.46 20.50
C ARG A 4 -33.85 -18.19 19.79
N ARG A 5 -34.42 -17.25 20.54
CA ARG A 5 -34.89 -15.94 20.04
C ARG A 5 -33.77 -15.10 19.42
N GLU A 6 -32.62 -14.94 20.07
CA GLU A 6 -31.49 -14.16 19.53
C GLU A 6 -30.91 -14.78 18.26
N PHE A 7 -30.88 -16.12 18.18
CA PHE A 7 -30.47 -16.82 16.96
C PHE A 7 -31.45 -16.54 15.79
N TYR A 8 -32.76 -16.57 16.05
CA TYR A 8 -33.77 -16.18 15.06
C TYR A 8 -33.62 -14.73 14.61
N TYR A 9 -33.47 -13.78 15.53
CA TYR A 9 -33.28 -12.37 15.16
C TYR A 9 -32.01 -12.13 14.36
N THR A 10 -30.92 -12.82 14.70
CA THR A 10 -29.66 -12.75 13.95
C THR A 10 -29.83 -13.26 12.52
N THR A 11 -30.48 -14.42 12.38
CA THR A 11 -30.71 -15.05 11.08
C THR A 11 -31.65 -14.21 10.21
N ILE A 12 -32.76 -13.75 10.78
CA ILE A 12 -33.75 -12.90 10.09
C ILE A 12 -33.12 -11.56 9.70
N SER A 13 -32.34 -10.92 10.59
CA SER A 13 -31.65 -9.67 10.25
C SER A 13 -30.64 -9.86 9.13
N GLY A 14 -29.87 -10.96 9.16
CA GLY A 14 -28.96 -11.31 8.07
C GLY A 14 -29.69 -11.51 6.74
N ILE A 15 -30.83 -12.22 6.76
CA ILE A 15 -31.66 -12.45 5.57
C ILE A 15 -32.26 -11.14 5.04
N LEU A 16 -32.77 -10.28 5.92
CA LEU A 16 -33.33 -8.98 5.53
C LEU A 16 -32.27 -8.06 4.93
N LEU A 17 -31.05 -8.07 5.48
CA LEU A 17 -29.92 -7.32 4.91
C LEU A 17 -29.50 -7.87 3.56
N LEU A 18 -29.49 -9.20 3.39
CA LEU A 18 -29.27 -9.82 2.08
C LEU A 18 -30.40 -9.49 1.09
N ALA A 19 -31.66 -9.43 1.54
CA ALA A 19 -32.77 -9.03 0.70
C ALA A 19 -32.68 -7.56 0.26
N LEU A 20 -32.30 -6.64 1.17
CA LEU A 20 -31.99 -5.25 0.82
C LEU A 20 -30.83 -5.16 -0.17
N PHE A 21 -29.86 -6.06 -0.05
CA PHE A 21 -28.75 -6.15 -1.00
C PHE A 21 -29.23 -6.65 -2.38
N VAL A 22 -30.13 -7.62 -2.44
CA VAL A 22 -30.80 -8.06 -3.69
C VAL A 22 -31.59 -6.92 -4.32
N VAL A 23 -32.27 -6.08 -3.52
CA VAL A 23 -32.92 -4.87 -4.04
C VAL A 23 -31.88 -3.93 -4.67
N HIS A 24 -30.73 -3.71 -4.04
CA HIS A 24 -29.64 -2.97 -4.68
C HIS A 24 -29.22 -3.58 -6.03
N THR A 25 -29.11 -4.91 -6.14
CA THR A 25 -28.72 -5.56 -7.40
C THR A 25 -29.66 -5.28 -8.56
N VAL A 26 -30.94 -5.02 -8.26
CA VAL A 26 -31.94 -4.69 -9.28
C VAL A 26 -31.83 -3.22 -9.69
N TYR A 27 -31.56 -2.32 -8.75
CA TYR A 27 -31.60 -0.87 -8.99
C TYR A 27 -30.24 -0.22 -9.28
N HIS A 28 -29.12 -0.96 -9.15
CA HIS A 28 -27.74 -0.48 -9.36
C HIS A 28 -27.40 0.87 -8.69
N ASN A 29 -28.07 1.19 -7.58
CA ASN A 29 -27.88 2.46 -6.88
C ASN A 29 -26.62 2.40 -5.99
N ARG A 30 -25.63 3.25 -6.30
CA ARG A 30 -24.31 3.29 -5.63
C ARG A 30 -24.41 3.56 -4.12
N VAL A 31 -25.28 4.49 -3.71
CA VAL A 31 -25.45 4.86 -2.29
C VAL A 31 -26.08 3.71 -1.53
N LEU A 32 -27.12 3.10 -2.09
CA LEU A 32 -27.80 1.95 -1.49
C LEU A 32 -26.85 0.75 -1.38
N GLY A 33 -26.09 0.45 -2.44
CA GLY A 33 -25.15 -0.67 -2.47
C GLY A 33 -24.02 -0.54 -1.46
N ALA A 34 -23.33 0.61 -1.47
CA ALA A 34 -22.30 0.90 -0.48
C ALA A 34 -22.83 0.87 0.96
N THR A 35 -24.02 1.43 1.20
CA THR A 35 -24.65 1.45 2.53
C THR A 35 -25.04 0.05 2.98
N ALA A 36 -25.68 -0.75 2.11
CA ALA A 36 -26.09 -2.11 2.42
C ALA A 36 -24.89 -3.01 2.69
N LEU A 37 -23.83 -2.93 1.86
CA LEU A 37 -22.58 -3.64 2.06
C LEU A 37 -21.93 -3.27 3.40
N ALA A 38 -21.86 -1.97 3.72
CA ALA A 38 -21.31 -1.50 4.98
C ALA A 38 -22.10 -2.03 6.18
N ILE A 39 -23.43 -1.96 6.15
CA ILE A 39 -24.28 -2.48 7.24
C ILE A 39 -24.07 -3.99 7.41
N LEU A 40 -24.01 -4.74 6.30
CA LEU A 40 -23.82 -6.19 6.34
C LEU A 40 -22.44 -6.58 6.90
N ILE A 41 -21.37 -5.93 6.45
CA ILE A 41 -20.03 -6.13 7.00
C ILE A 41 -20.01 -5.76 8.47
N ILE A 42 -20.62 -4.63 8.87
CA ILE A 42 -20.68 -4.22 10.27
C ILE A 42 -21.39 -5.28 11.11
N PHE A 43 -22.55 -5.74 10.65
CA PHE A 43 -23.34 -6.76 11.31
C PHE A 43 -22.50 -8.02 11.54
N TRP A 44 -21.96 -8.64 10.49
CA TRP A 44 -21.15 -9.84 10.63
C TRP A 44 -19.88 -9.63 11.47
N SER A 45 -19.28 -8.44 11.40
CA SER A 45 -18.06 -8.11 12.17
C SER A 45 -18.32 -8.12 13.67
N VAL A 46 -19.50 -7.69 14.12
CA VAL A 46 -19.86 -7.75 15.54
C VAL A 46 -19.95 -9.21 16.01
N TYR A 47 -20.60 -10.08 15.24
CA TYR A 47 -20.76 -11.50 15.61
C TYR A 47 -19.45 -12.27 15.56
N ALA A 48 -18.72 -12.17 14.45
CA ALA A 48 -17.40 -12.80 14.31
C ALA A 48 -16.44 -12.31 15.40
N GLY A 49 -16.47 -11.01 15.68
CA GLY A 49 -15.70 -10.37 16.73
C GLY A 49 -16.00 -10.88 18.13
N ALA A 50 -17.28 -11.01 18.48
CA ALA A 50 -17.72 -11.53 19.77
C ALA A 50 -17.27 -12.99 19.98
N TRP A 51 -17.23 -13.80 18.92
CA TRP A 51 -16.69 -15.16 18.98
C TRP A 51 -15.16 -15.18 19.12
N LEU A 52 -14.45 -14.33 18.37
CA LEU A 52 -12.98 -14.27 18.41
C LEU A 52 -12.43 -13.67 19.71
N LEU A 53 -13.12 -12.67 20.26
CA LEU A 53 -12.69 -11.88 21.41
C LEU A 53 -13.81 -11.71 22.47
N PRO A 54 -14.38 -12.79 23.03
CA PRO A 54 -15.56 -12.72 23.89
C PRO A 54 -15.37 -11.87 25.15
N ARG A 55 -14.12 -11.78 25.64
CA ARG A 55 -13.77 -11.04 26.88
C ARG A 55 -13.30 -9.60 26.63
N HIS A 56 -13.28 -9.13 25.39
CA HIS A 56 -12.80 -7.79 25.06
C HIS A 56 -13.96 -6.81 24.86
N ARG A 57 -13.62 -5.52 24.76
CA ARG A 57 -14.59 -4.44 24.49
C ARG A 57 -15.20 -4.60 23.08
N PRO A 58 -16.43 -4.13 22.83
CA PRO A 58 -17.07 -4.27 21.52
C PRO A 58 -16.29 -3.65 20.38
N LEU A 59 -15.60 -2.53 20.60
CA LEU A 59 -14.75 -1.96 19.54
C LEU A 59 -13.62 -2.94 19.16
N ALA A 60 -13.02 -3.62 20.15
CA ALA A 60 -12.00 -4.64 19.87
C ALA A 60 -12.59 -5.85 19.17
N GLN A 61 -13.77 -6.31 19.60
CA GLN A 61 -14.53 -7.36 18.92
C GLN A 61 -14.80 -6.97 17.46
N PHE A 62 -15.36 -5.79 17.23
CA PHE A 62 -15.65 -5.24 15.91
C PHE A 62 -14.40 -5.20 15.02
N ILE A 63 -13.28 -4.68 15.51
CA ILE A 63 -12.02 -4.64 14.76
C ILE A 63 -11.57 -6.07 14.39
N ALA A 64 -11.57 -7.00 15.35
CA ALA A 64 -11.15 -8.38 15.10
C ALA A 64 -12.09 -9.12 14.13
N GLY A 65 -13.40 -8.92 14.25
CA GLY A 65 -14.38 -9.49 13.35
C GLY A 65 -14.29 -8.90 11.95
N THR A 66 -14.08 -7.59 11.83
CA THR A 66 -13.87 -6.93 10.52
C THR A 66 -12.59 -7.45 9.85
N THR A 67 -11.51 -7.63 10.61
CA THR A 67 -10.27 -8.25 10.09
C THR A 67 -10.50 -9.69 9.65
N ALA A 68 -11.24 -10.49 10.42
CA ALA A 68 -11.55 -11.87 10.06
C ALA A 68 -12.40 -11.96 8.77
N ILE A 69 -13.41 -11.10 8.64
CA ILE A 69 -14.27 -11.04 7.45
C ILE A 69 -13.47 -10.57 6.24
N GLY A 70 -12.66 -9.52 6.36
CA GLY A 70 -11.79 -9.08 5.28
C GLY A 70 -10.81 -10.18 4.83
N ALA A 71 -10.20 -10.89 5.78
CA ALA A 71 -9.31 -12.02 5.48
C ALA A 71 -10.06 -13.18 4.79
N LEU A 72 -11.24 -13.57 5.29
CA LEU A 72 -12.07 -14.61 4.67
C LEU A 72 -12.52 -14.21 3.27
N LEU A 73 -12.91 -12.94 3.08
CA LEU A 73 -13.29 -12.40 1.79
C LEU A 73 -12.15 -12.51 0.79
N MET A 74 -10.93 -12.06 1.13
CA MET A 74 -9.76 -12.21 0.27
C MET A 74 -9.47 -13.67 -0.09
N ILE A 75 -9.55 -14.59 0.89
CA ILE A 75 -9.25 -16.02 0.67
C ILE A 75 -10.29 -16.67 -0.25
N ILE A 76 -11.58 -16.48 0.04
CA ILE A 76 -12.68 -17.07 -0.73
C ILE A 76 -12.65 -16.51 -2.15
N LEU A 77 -12.54 -15.19 -2.29
CA LEU A 77 -12.50 -14.55 -3.61
C LEU A 77 -11.28 -14.98 -4.42
N ALA A 78 -10.11 -15.10 -3.81
CA ALA A 78 -8.93 -15.57 -4.50
C ALA A 78 -9.09 -17.02 -4.98
N ALA A 79 -9.66 -17.90 -4.14
CA ALA A 79 -9.95 -19.27 -4.52
C ALA A 79 -10.98 -19.35 -5.65
N THR A 80 -12.05 -18.55 -5.58
CA THR A 80 -13.10 -18.48 -6.62
C THR A 80 -12.53 -17.97 -7.94
N TYR A 81 -11.78 -16.86 -7.92
CA TYR A 81 -11.15 -16.32 -9.12
C TYR A 81 -10.19 -17.31 -9.76
N TRP A 82 -9.33 -17.95 -8.95
CA TRP A 82 -8.34 -18.89 -9.48
C TRP A 82 -9.02 -20.13 -10.07
N GLY A 83 -10.00 -20.70 -9.36
CA GLY A 83 -10.74 -21.88 -9.79
C GLY A 83 -11.71 -21.64 -10.95
N TYR A 84 -12.22 -20.42 -11.14
CA TYR A 84 -13.26 -20.15 -12.13
C TYR A 84 -13.13 -18.75 -12.77
N ARG A 85 -13.99 -17.80 -12.40
CA ARG A 85 -14.03 -16.41 -12.89
C ARG A 85 -14.61 -15.52 -11.78
N MET A 86 -14.68 -14.23 -12.05
CA MET A 86 -15.16 -13.23 -11.11
C MET A 86 -16.24 -12.35 -11.74
N THR A 87 -17.49 -12.79 -11.66
CA THR A 87 -18.66 -11.97 -11.98
C THR A 87 -19.31 -11.42 -10.71
N TRP A 88 -20.38 -10.65 -10.89
CA TRP A 88 -21.27 -10.24 -9.82
C TRP A 88 -21.78 -11.44 -9.00
N GLN A 89 -22.19 -12.54 -9.66
CA GLN A 89 -22.74 -13.73 -9.00
C GLN A 89 -21.72 -14.37 -8.06
N GLU A 90 -20.47 -14.52 -8.51
CA GLU A 90 -19.40 -15.07 -7.67
C GLU A 90 -19.04 -14.13 -6.50
N SER A 91 -19.03 -12.82 -6.75
CA SER A 91 -18.81 -11.81 -5.71
C SER A 91 -19.88 -11.87 -4.61
N PHE A 92 -21.15 -11.96 -5.01
CA PHE A 92 -22.28 -12.11 -4.10
C PHE A 92 -22.30 -13.47 -3.41
N GLY A 93 -21.99 -14.55 -4.14
CA GLY A 93 -21.88 -15.89 -3.58
C GLY A 93 -20.83 -15.98 -2.48
N ALA A 94 -19.67 -15.33 -2.65
CA ALA A 94 -18.65 -15.22 -1.62
C ALA A 94 -19.16 -14.49 -0.37
N LEU A 95 -19.92 -13.40 -0.55
CA LEU A 95 -20.54 -12.65 0.54
C LEU A 95 -21.53 -13.54 1.31
N VAL A 96 -22.42 -14.26 0.62
CA VAL A 96 -23.38 -15.19 1.23
C VAL A 96 -22.66 -16.30 2.00
N LEU A 97 -21.61 -16.90 1.41
CA LEU A 97 -20.81 -17.94 2.04
C LEU A 97 -20.19 -17.45 3.35
N ILE A 98 -19.66 -16.23 3.38
CA ILE A 98 -19.13 -15.63 4.62
C ILE A 98 -20.23 -15.47 5.66
N GLY A 99 -21.41 -14.98 5.27
CA GLY A 99 -22.55 -14.87 6.17
C GLY A 99 -22.93 -16.21 6.80
N LEU A 100 -23.01 -17.28 6.01
CA LEU A 100 -23.27 -18.63 6.49
C LEU A 100 -22.18 -19.12 7.45
N LEU A 101 -20.90 -18.92 7.10
CA LEU A 101 -19.78 -19.28 7.97
C LEU A 101 -19.83 -18.54 9.31
N VAL A 102 -20.12 -17.24 9.29
CA VAL A 102 -20.28 -16.43 10.50
C VAL A 102 -21.42 -16.97 11.36
N ILE A 103 -22.59 -17.27 10.78
CA ILE A 103 -23.74 -17.84 11.51
C ILE A 103 -23.36 -19.18 12.16
N VAL A 104 -22.72 -20.08 11.40
CA VAL A 104 -22.33 -21.42 11.89
C VAL A 104 -21.33 -21.33 13.05
N VAL A 105 -20.30 -20.48 12.90
CA VAL A 105 -19.24 -20.33 13.90
C VAL A 105 -19.72 -19.59 15.15
N THR A 106 -20.63 -18.62 14.99
CA THR A 106 -21.08 -17.74 16.08
C THR A 106 -22.34 -18.21 16.79
N LYS A 107 -22.93 -19.35 16.40
CA LYS A 107 -24.15 -19.92 17.04
C LYS A 107 -24.07 -20.01 18.57
N ASN A 108 -22.86 -20.18 19.11
CA ASN A 108 -22.61 -20.32 20.55
C ASN A 108 -21.99 -19.06 21.19
N ALA A 109 -21.74 -18.00 20.43
CA ALA A 109 -21.16 -16.78 20.94
C ALA A 109 -22.12 -16.08 21.92
N THR A 110 -21.57 -15.43 22.94
CA THR A 110 -22.35 -14.57 23.83
C THR A 110 -22.21 -13.14 23.33
N LEU A 111 -23.32 -12.53 22.93
CA LEU A 111 -23.31 -11.14 22.52
C LEU A 111 -23.19 -10.23 23.74
N PRO A 112 -22.42 -9.14 23.65
CA PRO A 112 -22.44 -8.12 24.69
C PRO A 112 -23.83 -7.47 24.76
N PRO A 113 -24.39 -7.20 25.95
CA PRO A 113 -25.68 -6.53 26.08
C PRO A 113 -25.61 -5.10 25.53
N TYR A 114 -26.32 -4.85 24.42
CA TYR A 114 -26.35 -3.56 23.71
C TYR A 114 -26.79 -2.38 24.60
N GLY A 115 -27.68 -2.62 25.58
CA GLY A 115 -28.22 -1.59 26.48
C GLY A 115 -27.23 -0.97 27.47
N TYR A 116 -26.05 -1.58 27.69
CA TYR A 116 -25.06 -1.05 28.63
C TYR A 116 -24.36 0.23 28.11
N TYR A 117 -24.32 0.44 26.79
CA TYR A 117 -23.56 1.52 26.15
C TYR A 117 -24.27 2.86 26.16
N LEU A 118 -25.58 2.89 25.92
CA LEU A 118 -26.38 4.11 25.91
C LEU A 118 -26.48 4.74 27.30
N ARG A 119 -26.52 3.93 28.37
CA ARG A 119 -26.61 4.41 29.76
C ARG A 119 -25.35 5.06 30.32
N ARG A 120 -24.16 4.81 29.74
CA ARG A 120 -22.89 5.31 30.27
C ARG A 120 -22.47 6.67 29.71
N LEU A 121 -23.15 7.17 28.67
CA LEU A 121 -22.86 8.45 28.01
C LEU A 121 -23.30 9.68 28.85
N GLY A 122 -24.18 9.53 29.84
CA GLY A 122 -24.84 10.66 30.50
C GLY A 122 -24.21 11.24 31.79
N LYS A 123 -23.06 10.75 32.29
CA LYS A 123 -22.65 11.01 33.70
C LYS A 123 -21.38 11.82 33.97
N GLN A 124 -20.76 12.52 33.01
CA GLN A 124 -19.53 13.30 33.29
C GLN A 124 -19.46 14.65 32.56
N PHE A 125 -20.33 15.61 32.89
CA PHE A 125 -20.64 16.72 31.98
C PHE A 125 -19.60 17.88 31.91
N ILE A 126 -18.92 18.25 33.00
CA ILE A 126 -18.19 19.55 33.05
C ILE A 126 -16.69 19.42 32.72
N ALA A 127 -15.98 18.41 33.24
CA ALA A 127 -14.58 18.15 32.85
C ALA A 127 -14.44 17.57 31.41
N HIS A 128 -15.53 17.08 30.85
CA HIS A 128 -15.61 16.57 29.48
C HIS A 128 -15.67 17.69 28.46
N TYR A 129 -16.29 18.83 28.78
CA TYR A 129 -16.58 19.88 27.80
C TYR A 129 -15.32 20.46 27.14
N LEU A 130 -14.32 20.90 27.92
CA LEU A 130 -13.08 21.49 27.40
C LEU A 130 -12.21 20.51 26.59
N THR A 131 -12.22 19.23 26.98
CA THR A 131 -11.39 18.19 26.33
C THR A 131 -12.08 17.60 25.09
N THR A 132 -13.41 17.66 25.05
CA THR A 132 -14.21 17.35 23.87
C THR A 132 -14.11 18.48 22.85
N ILE A 133 -14.08 19.75 23.28
CA ILE A 133 -13.83 20.89 22.38
C ILE A 133 -12.48 20.75 21.69
N GLY A 134 -11.38 20.53 22.41
CA GLY A 134 -10.06 20.37 21.78
C GLY A 134 -9.99 19.21 20.79
N ALA A 135 -10.67 18.09 21.08
CA ALA A 135 -10.78 16.95 20.17
C ALA A 135 -11.60 17.26 18.92
N THR A 136 -12.74 17.93 19.10
CA THR A 136 -13.64 18.36 18.02
C THR A 136 -12.97 19.41 17.14
N VAL A 137 -12.25 20.37 17.74
CA VAL A 137 -11.47 21.38 17.01
C VAL A 137 -10.38 20.70 16.18
N ALA A 138 -9.62 19.77 16.75
CA ALA A 138 -8.58 19.08 16.02
C ALA A 138 -9.13 18.16 14.91
N LEU A 139 -10.29 17.51 15.14
CA LEU A 139 -11.01 16.80 14.10
C LEU A 139 -11.50 17.75 13.00
N ALA A 140 -12.03 18.92 13.36
CA ALA A 140 -12.46 19.95 12.41
C ALA A 140 -11.28 20.48 11.58
N ILE A 141 -10.14 20.77 12.21
CA ILE A 141 -8.89 21.13 11.52
C ILE A 141 -8.50 20.01 10.54
N THR A 142 -8.52 18.75 10.98
CA THR A 142 -8.19 17.60 10.11
C THR A 142 -9.13 17.53 8.90
N ILE A 143 -10.43 17.73 9.09
CA ILE A 143 -11.43 17.76 8.00
C ILE A 143 -11.18 18.96 7.06
N LEU A 144 -10.85 20.13 7.59
CA LEU A 144 -10.50 21.31 6.79
C LEU A 144 -9.23 21.07 5.98
N LEU A 145 -8.24 20.37 6.53
CA LEU A 145 -7.03 19.97 5.80
C LEU A 145 -7.34 18.98 4.66
N PHE A 146 -8.22 18.00 4.89
CA PHE A 146 -8.71 17.13 3.82
C PHE A 146 -9.37 17.92 2.69
N ARG A 147 -10.24 18.88 3.04
CA ARG A 147 -10.89 19.76 2.08
C ARG A 147 -9.87 20.59 1.31
N HIS A 148 -8.90 21.17 2.00
CA HIS A 148 -7.82 21.95 1.39
C HIS A 148 -7.03 21.12 0.37
N LEU A 149 -6.59 19.92 0.74
CA LEU A 149 -5.90 18.99 -0.18
C LEU A 149 -6.75 18.64 -1.40
N TYR A 150 -8.04 18.36 -1.21
CA TYR A 150 -8.93 18.02 -2.30
C TYR A 150 -9.12 19.18 -3.28
N GLN A 151 -9.23 20.41 -2.77
CA GLN A 151 -9.38 21.63 -3.57
C GLN A 151 -8.11 21.98 -4.35
N GLN A 152 -6.93 21.63 -3.83
CA GLN A 152 -5.63 21.82 -4.49
C GLN A 152 -5.23 20.65 -5.41
N GLY A 153 -6.16 19.74 -5.72
CA GLY A 153 -5.84 18.59 -6.56
C GLY A 153 -5.65 18.98 -8.02
N MET A 154 -4.70 18.30 -8.68
CA MET A 154 -4.17 18.66 -9.97
C MET A 154 -4.43 17.60 -11.04
N LEU A 155 -4.46 18.09 -12.27
CA LEU A 155 -4.55 17.30 -13.50
C LEU A 155 -3.24 17.29 -14.29
N ASP A 156 -2.33 18.23 -14.03
CA ASP A 156 -1.05 18.29 -14.72
C ASP A 156 -0.01 17.32 -14.16
N ALA A 157 0.96 16.97 -14.99
CA ALA A 157 2.06 16.10 -14.61
C ALA A 157 3.00 16.85 -13.64
N GLU A 158 3.09 16.38 -12.40
CA GLU A 158 3.90 17.03 -11.37
C GLU A 158 4.74 16.03 -10.57
N ARG A 159 5.85 16.53 -10.01
CA ARG A 159 6.83 15.71 -9.28
C ARG A 159 6.57 15.60 -7.79
N SER A 160 5.86 16.56 -7.21
CA SER A 160 5.68 16.65 -5.77
C SER A 160 4.34 17.26 -5.44
N PRO A 161 3.57 16.67 -4.49
CA PRO A 161 2.31 17.27 -4.06
C PRO A 161 2.53 18.61 -3.36
N TRP A 162 3.73 18.90 -2.86
CA TRP A 162 4.02 20.07 -2.03
C TRP A 162 4.17 21.37 -2.82
N ARG A 163 4.23 21.33 -4.15
CA ARG A 163 4.46 22.52 -4.98
C ARG A 163 3.28 23.48 -5.04
N LEU A 164 2.07 22.95 -4.95
CA LEU A 164 0.82 23.72 -5.12
C LEU A 164 0.09 24.00 -3.81
N ILE A 165 0.39 23.23 -2.76
CA ILE A 165 -0.22 23.42 -1.45
C ILE A 165 0.37 24.67 -0.80
N ASP A 166 -0.48 25.46 -0.14
CA ASP A 166 -0.04 26.47 0.83
C ASP A 166 0.64 25.76 2.01
N GLN A 167 1.97 25.62 1.92
CA GLN A 167 2.77 24.85 2.85
C GLN A 167 2.66 25.36 4.30
N PRO A 168 2.75 26.68 4.58
CA PRO A 168 2.52 27.21 5.92
C PRO A 168 1.16 26.84 6.51
N LEU A 169 0.07 27.01 5.74
CA LEU A 169 -1.28 26.69 6.20
C LEU A 169 -1.42 25.20 6.49
N PHE A 170 -1.00 24.36 5.55
CA PHE A 170 -1.17 22.91 5.64
C PHE A 170 -0.32 22.31 6.77
N PHE A 171 0.99 22.56 6.78
CA PHE A 171 1.89 22.00 7.80
C PHE A 171 1.66 22.63 9.17
N GLY A 172 1.31 23.92 9.24
CA GLY A 172 0.88 24.57 10.48
C GLY A 172 -0.39 23.92 11.05
N GLY A 173 -1.38 23.64 10.19
CA GLY A 173 -2.59 22.93 10.57
C GLY A 173 -2.33 21.51 11.05
N VAL A 174 -1.48 20.75 10.35
CA VAL A 174 -1.07 19.39 10.75
C VAL A 174 -0.36 19.42 12.11
N PHE A 175 0.56 20.36 12.31
CA PHE A 175 1.27 20.54 13.57
C PHE A 175 0.30 20.83 14.72
N ILE A 176 -0.62 21.79 14.55
CA ILE A 176 -1.63 22.16 15.55
C ILE A 176 -2.55 20.98 15.84
N ALA A 177 -3.07 20.31 14.81
CA ALA A 177 -3.94 19.14 14.98
C ALA A 177 -3.21 18.00 15.73
N GLY A 178 -1.95 17.72 15.40
CA GLY A 178 -1.13 16.73 16.09
C GLY A 178 -0.85 17.08 17.56
N ALA A 179 -0.54 18.35 17.85
CA ALA A 179 -0.34 18.83 19.21
C ALA A 179 -1.63 18.76 20.05
N LEU A 180 -2.76 19.23 19.49
CA LEU A 180 -4.08 19.15 20.12
C LEU A 180 -4.53 17.72 20.34
N LEU A 181 -4.25 16.81 19.41
CA LEU A 181 -4.55 15.39 19.55
C LEU A 181 -3.82 14.78 20.75
N TRP A 182 -2.54 15.11 20.95
CA TRP A 182 -1.78 14.64 22.11
C TRP A 182 -2.28 15.25 23.43
N LEU A 183 -2.64 16.54 23.44
CA LEU A 183 -3.21 17.22 24.61
C LEU A 183 -4.60 16.65 24.97
N ALA A 184 -5.46 16.43 23.98
CA ALA A 184 -6.81 15.95 24.17
C ALA A 184 -6.86 14.43 24.49
N ALA A 185 -5.87 13.66 24.04
CA ALA A 185 -5.73 12.23 24.38
C ALA A 185 -5.71 11.95 25.89
N ARG A 186 -5.33 12.94 26.73
CA ARG A 186 -5.31 12.83 28.19
C ARG A 186 -6.68 12.57 28.82
N ARG A 187 -7.76 13.07 28.22
CA ARG A 187 -9.09 13.17 28.89
C ARG A 187 -10.32 12.98 27.99
N GLN A 188 -10.15 12.76 26.68
CA GLN A 188 -11.25 12.58 25.70
C GLN A 188 -12.25 11.45 26.05
N SER A 189 -13.44 11.45 25.45
CA SER A 189 -14.32 10.28 25.49
C SER A 189 -13.64 9.03 24.89
N PRO A 190 -13.89 7.82 25.41
CA PRO A 190 -13.32 6.59 24.83
C PRO A 190 -13.69 6.36 23.36
N ALA A 191 -14.79 6.97 22.89
CA ALA A 191 -15.36 6.76 21.56
C ALA A 191 -14.81 7.73 20.50
N LEU A 192 -14.57 9.01 20.82
CA LEU A 192 -14.05 10.00 19.85
C LEU A 192 -12.55 9.85 19.58
N ARG A 193 -11.81 9.28 20.53
CA ARG A 193 -10.36 9.01 20.41
C ARG A 193 -9.98 8.19 19.17
N PRO A 194 -10.50 6.96 18.98
CA PRO A 194 -10.14 6.14 17.83
C PRO A 194 -10.55 6.81 16.52
N LEU A 195 -11.71 7.47 16.48
CA LEU A 195 -12.16 8.19 15.29
C LEU A 195 -11.14 9.25 14.86
N HIS A 196 -10.72 10.11 15.79
CA HIS A 196 -9.77 11.17 15.47
C HIS A 196 -8.39 10.62 15.08
N LEU A 197 -7.90 9.56 15.73
CA LEU A 197 -6.65 8.89 15.33
C LEU A 197 -6.74 8.27 13.93
N ILE A 198 -7.87 7.62 13.61
CA ILE A 198 -8.13 7.06 12.28
C ILE A 198 -8.15 8.17 11.23
N THR A 199 -8.88 9.27 11.46
CA THR A 199 -8.97 10.37 10.49
C THR A 199 -7.63 11.10 10.33
N PHE A 200 -6.89 11.29 11.42
CA PHE A 200 -5.59 11.96 11.37
C PHE A 200 -4.54 11.10 10.65
N PHE A 201 -4.51 9.79 10.91
CA PHE A 201 -3.65 8.88 10.14
C PHE A 201 -4.07 8.80 8.67
N ALA A 202 -5.38 8.80 8.39
CA ALA A 202 -5.90 8.85 7.02
C ALA A 202 -5.42 10.08 6.25
N LEU A 203 -5.30 11.24 6.91
CA LEU A 203 -4.76 12.45 6.28
C LEU A 203 -3.34 12.22 5.76
N PHE A 204 -2.50 11.53 6.55
CA PHE A 204 -1.11 11.27 6.19
C PHE A 204 -0.99 10.35 4.98
N VAL A 205 -1.82 9.31 4.91
CA VAL A 205 -1.72 8.31 3.84
C VAL A 205 -2.51 8.70 2.59
N SER A 206 -3.36 9.73 2.63
CA SER A 206 -4.26 10.07 1.51
C SER A 206 -3.83 11.29 0.69
N VAL A 207 -2.73 11.99 1.02
CA VAL A 207 -2.31 13.21 0.29
C VAL A 207 -2.17 12.94 -1.20
N GLY A 208 -1.48 11.85 -1.56
CA GLY A 208 -1.29 11.47 -2.97
C GLY A 208 -2.62 11.25 -3.71
N VAL A 209 -3.54 10.49 -3.11
CA VAL A 209 -4.87 10.22 -3.71
C VAL A 209 -5.71 11.49 -3.89
N LEU A 210 -5.59 12.44 -2.95
CA LEU A 210 -6.38 13.67 -2.97
C LEU A 210 -5.84 14.71 -3.93
N ILE A 211 -4.52 14.79 -4.07
CA ILE A 211 -3.85 15.77 -4.93
C ILE A 211 -3.74 15.26 -6.37
N PHE A 212 -3.22 14.06 -6.60
CA PHE A 212 -3.05 13.53 -7.96
C PHE A 212 -4.36 12.93 -8.46
N LYS A 213 -5.21 13.73 -9.13
CA LYS A 213 -6.57 13.32 -9.51
C LYS A 213 -6.58 12.16 -10.51
N ILE A 214 -5.62 12.09 -11.42
CA ILE A 214 -5.51 11.03 -12.43
C ILE A 214 -4.96 9.76 -11.77
N GLY A 215 -3.76 9.81 -11.21
CA GLY A 215 -3.15 8.73 -10.45
C GLY A 215 -1.75 9.09 -9.94
N TYR A 216 -1.21 8.25 -9.07
CA TYR A 216 0.07 8.47 -8.40
C TYR A 216 0.92 7.20 -8.46
N GLY A 217 2.05 7.27 -9.18
CA GLY A 217 2.88 6.09 -9.51
C GLY A 217 2.34 5.28 -10.70
N PHE A 218 3.18 4.39 -11.25
CA PHE A 218 2.84 3.54 -12.40
C PHE A 218 2.12 2.25 -12.02
N ASP A 219 2.62 1.52 -11.02
CA ASP A 219 2.08 0.23 -10.57
C ASP A 219 0.55 0.24 -10.37
N PRO A 220 -0.07 1.28 -9.77
CA PRO A 220 -1.53 1.31 -9.61
C PRO A 220 -2.30 1.29 -10.93
N PHE A 221 -1.73 1.81 -12.01
CA PHE A 221 -2.37 1.77 -13.33
C PHE A 221 -2.36 0.36 -13.90
N VAL A 222 -1.26 -0.39 -13.74
CA VAL A 222 -1.17 -1.80 -14.16
C VAL A 222 -2.20 -2.64 -13.42
N HIS A 223 -2.27 -2.50 -12.10
CA HIS A 223 -3.23 -3.23 -11.27
C HIS A 223 -4.68 -2.83 -11.59
N ARG A 224 -4.95 -1.53 -11.76
CA ARG A 224 -6.30 -1.07 -12.10
C ARG A 224 -6.74 -1.52 -13.48
N ALA A 225 -5.89 -1.46 -14.51
CA ALA A 225 -6.21 -1.95 -15.84
C ALA A 225 -6.53 -3.47 -15.81
N THR A 226 -5.78 -4.22 -15.00
CA THR A 226 -6.07 -5.65 -14.74
C THR A 226 -7.42 -5.85 -14.08
N GLU A 227 -7.72 -5.07 -13.05
CA GLU A 227 -8.97 -5.15 -12.31
C GLU A 227 -10.18 -4.71 -13.15
N GLU A 228 -10.05 -3.68 -13.99
CA GLU A 228 -11.06 -3.24 -14.95
C GLU A 228 -11.32 -4.31 -16.02
N TYR A 229 -10.26 -4.96 -16.51
CA TYR A 229 -10.41 -6.08 -17.44
C TYR A 229 -11.15 -7.26 -16.79
N ILE A 230 -10.79 -7.63 -15.55
CA ILE A 230 -11.48 -8.69 -14.80
C ILE A 230 -12.94 -8.28 -14.51
N LEU A 231 -13.21 -7.02 -14.18
CA LEU A 231 -14.57 -6.53 -13.95
C LEU A 231 -15.44 -6.68 -15.21
N ALA A 232 -14.88 -6.40 -16.38
CA ALA A 232 -15.59 -6.47 -17.66
C ALA A 232 -15.74 -7.91 -18.20
N HIS A 233 -14.71 -8.74 -18.07
CA HIS A 233 -14.64 -10.07 -18.72
C HIS A 233 -14.71 -11.26 -17.75
N GLY A 234 -14.65 -11.00 -16.44
CA GLY A 234 -14.63 -12.00 -15.37
C GLY A 234 -13.28 -12.67 -15.14
N VAL A 235 -12.34 -12.63 -16.09
CA VAL A 235 -11.03 -13.28 -15.96
C VAL A 235 -9.97 -12.63 -16.85
N ILE A 236 -8.72 -12.60 -16.39
CA ILE A 236 -7.54 -12.35 -17.23
C ILE A 236 -6.60 -13.56 -17.19
N THR A 237 -5.96 -13.87 -18.33
CA THR A 237 -5.02 -14.99 -18.45
C THR A 237 -3.64 -14.52 -18.93
N PRO A 238 -2.53 -15.13 -18.42
CA PRO A 238 -2.49 -16.18 -17.40
C PRO A 238 -2.89 -15.65 -16.01
N LYS A 239 -3.48 -16.50 -15.17
CA LYS A 239 -3.80 -16.14 -13.77
C LYS A 239 -2.54 -16.23 -12.93
N PRO A 240 -1.93 -15.12 -12.47
CA PRO A 240 -0.79 -15.21 -11.58
C PRO A 240 -1.21 -15.87 -10.27
N LEU A 241 -0.29 -16.57 -9.60
CA LEU A 241 -0.53 -17.13 -8.27
C LEU A 241 -0.53 -16.07 -7.17
N TRP A 242 0.08 -14.92 -7.46
CA TRP A 242 0.23 -13.79 -6.55
C TRP A 242 -0.65 -12.60 -7.02
N TYR A 243 -0.93 -11.65 -6.13
CA TYR A 243 -1.76 -10.44 -6.34
C TYR A 243 -3.28 -10.68 -6.45
N VAL A 244 -3.70 -11.93 -6.69
CA VAL A 244 -5.11 -12.31 -6.86
C VAL A 244 -6.01 -11.83 -5.72
N GLY A 245 -5.53 -11.89 -4.47
CA GLY A 245 -6.30 -11.45 -3.31
C GLY A 245 -6.70 -9.97 -3.39
N GLN A 246 -5.84 -9.10 -3.93
CA GLN A 246 -6.18 -7.69 -4.14
C GLN A 246 -7.15 -7.56 -5.30
N HIS A 247 -6.81 -8.12 -6.47
CA HIS A 247 -7.62 -7.95 -7.68
C HIS A 247 -9.05 -8.43 -7.47
N ALA A 248 -9.21 -9.63 -6.91
CA ALA A 248 -10.52 -10.19 -6.62
C ALA A 248 -11.27 -9.36 -5.56
N LEU A 249 -10.58 -8.82 -4.54
CA LEU A 249 -11.21 -7.96 -3.54
C LEU A 249 -11.71 -6.64 -4.15
N VAL A 250 -10.89 -5.96 -4.97
CA VAL A 250 -11.28 -4.69 -5.61
C VAL A 250 -12.46 -4.90 -6.56
N VAL A 251 -12.39 -5.94 -7.41
CA VAL A 251 -13.48 -6.29 -8.33
C VAL A 251 -14.75 -6.67 -7.56
N ALA A 252 -14.65 -7.45 -6.48
CA ALA A 252 -15.80 -7.79 -5.64
C ALA A 252 -16.44 -6.54 -5.05
N LEU A 253 -15.65 -5.62 -4.49
CA LEU A 253 -16.17 -4.38 -3.93
C LEU A 253 -16.83 -3.51 -5.02
N ALA A 254 -16.27 -3.49 -6.24
CA ALA A 254 -16.82 -2.73 -7.37
C ALA A 254 -18.15 -3.30 -7.83
N HIS A 255 -18.25 -4.64 -7.95
CA HIS A 255 -19.54 -5.31 -8.10
C HIS A 255 -20.44 -4.89 -6.94
N LEU A 256 -20.17 -5.36 -5.72
CA LEU A 256 -21.07 -5.32 -4.56
C LEU A 256 -21.54 -3.92 -4.14
N SER A 257 -20.77 -2.88 -4.37
CA SER A 257 -21.13 -1.50 -4.00
C SER A 257 -21.61 -0.63 -5.17
N ALA A 258 -21.41 -1.08 -6.41
CA ALA A 258 -21.53 -0.28 -7.63
C ALA A 258 -20.69 1.03 -7.63
N LEU A 259 -19.74 1.18 -6.71
CA LEU A 259 -18.80 2.30 -6.72
C LEU A 259 -17.80 2.14 -7.87
N PRO A 260 -17.31 3.24 -8.47
CA PRO A 260 -16.30 3.16 -9.52
C PRO A 260 -15.05 2.44 -9.00
N LEU A 261 -14.57 1.46 -9.78
CA LEU A 261 -13.42 0.63 -9.42
C LEU A 261 -12.20 1.49 -9.08
N SER A 262 -11.96 2.57 -9.85
CA SER A 262 -10.87 3.51 -9.62
C SER A 262 -10.86 4.13 -8.22
N TRP A 263 -12.03 4.37 -7.61
CA TRP A 263 -12.11 4.93 -6.26
C TRP A 263 -11.86 3.87 -5.19
N ILE A 264 -12.35 2.66 -5.41
CA ILE A 264 -12.10 1.52 -4.53
C ILE A 264 -10.60 1.24 -4.51
N ASP A 265 -9.97 1.06 -5.67
CA ASP A 265 -8.54 0.84 -5.79
C ASP A 265 -7.74 1.94 -5.07
N LYS A 266 -7.95 3.23 -5.41
CA LYS A 266 -7.21 4.34 -4.79
C LYS A 266 -7.33 4.40 -3.27
N LEU A 267 -8.50 4.11 -2.71
CA LEU A 267 -8.77 4.30 -1.29
C LEU A 267 -8.62 3.02 -0.45
N LEU A 268 -8.57 1.83 -1.06
CA LEU A 268 -8.58 0.56 -0.35
C LEU A 268 -7.47 0.50 0.71
N LEU A 269 -6.20 0.68 0.32
CA LEU A 269 -5.09 0.59 1.26
C LEU A 269 -5.03 1.76 2.26
N PRO A 270 -5.13 3.05 1.85
CA PRO A 270 -5.14 4.17 2.79
C PRO A 270 -6.25 4.05 3.85
N ALA A 271 -7.47 3.66 3.44
CA ALA A 271 -8.59 3.48 4.35
C ALA A 271 -8.39 2.25 5.25
N ALA A 272 -7.98 1.11 4.67
CA ALA A 272 -7.73 -0.11 5.42
C ALA A 272 -6.61 0.07 6.46
N ALA A 273 -5.50 0.71 6.10
CA ALA A 273 -4.41 0.99 7.02
C ALA A 273 -4.87 1.91 8.16
N SER A 274 -5.57 2.99 7.84
CA SER A 274 -6.10 3.93 8.83
C SER A 274 -7.06 3.26 9.80
N PHE A 275 -7.94 2.38 9.32
CA PHE A 275 -8.90 1.69 10.17
C PHE A 275 -8.26 0.54 10.96
N PHE A 276 -7.60 -0.41 10.29
CA PHE A 276 -7.13 -1.64 10.90
C PHE A 276 -5.85 -1.46 11.72
N LEU A 277 -4.86 -0.69 11.26
CA LEU A 277 -3.62 -0.51 12.02
C LEU A 277 -3.91 0.25 13.31
N VAL A 278 -4.59 1.39 13.21
CA VAL A 278 -5.01 2.19 14.38
C VAL A 278 -5.95 1.38 15.28
N GLY A 279 -6.88 0.63 14.68
CA GLY A 279 -7.79 -0.26 15.38
C GLY A 279 -7.06 -1.31 16.21
N TRP A 280 -6.19 -2.12 15.62
CA TRP A 280 -5.45 -3.16 16.33
C TRP A 280 -4.53 -2.62 17.42
N LEU A 281 -3.95 -1.45 17.20
CA LEU A 281 -3.20 -0.74 18.24
C LEU A 281 -4.10 -0.32 19.40
N TYR A 282 -5.33 0.11 19.13
CA TYR A 282 -6.34 0.35 20.17
C TYR A 282 -6.71 -0.92 20.94
N VAL A 283 -6.76 -2.08 20.27
CA VAL A 283 -7.05 -3.39 20.90
C VAL A 283 -5.94 -3.80 21.87
N ILE A 284 -4.68 -3.60 21.49
CA ILE A 284 -3.51 -4.08 22.26
C ILE A 284 -3.13 -3.11 23.37
N ALA A 285 -3.29 -1.80 23.15
CA ALA A 285 -2.99 -0.78 24.14
C ALA A 285 -4.03 -0.80 25.27
N PRO A 286 -3.70 -1.26 26.50
CA PRO A 286 -4.57 -1.13 27.66
C PRO A 286 -4.96 0.35 27.89
N GLN A 287 -5.94 0.58 28.78
CA GLN A 287 -6.63 1.88 28.95
C GLN A 287 -5.75 3.12 29.21
N SER A 288 -4.42 2.98 29.33
CA SER A 288 -3.49 4.09 29.58
C SER A 288 -3.23 4.86 28.26
N TRP A 289 -3.55 6.16 28.29
CA TRP A 289 -3.63 7.02 27.10
C TRP A 289 -2.30 7.30 26.40
N HIS A 290 -1.16 7.07 27.05
CA HIS A 290 0.15 7.41 26.48
C HIS A 290 0.67 6.31 25.58
N GLU A 291 0.29 5.06 25.83
CA GLU A 291 0.62 3.95 24.94
C GLU A 291 0.09 4.21 23.53
N ARG A 292 -0.99 4.97 23.38
CA ARG A 292 -1.55 5.29 22.06
C ARG A 292 -0.85 6.46 21.36
N GLY A 293 -0.09 7.28 22.07
CA GLY A 293 0.82 8.27 21.46
C GLY A 293 1.98 7.64 20.69
N LEU A 294 2.24 6.34 20.90
CA LEU A 294 3.20 5.56 20.10
C LEU A 294 2.75 5.36 18.65
N LEU A 295 1.45 5.55 18.34
CA LEU A 295 0.92 5.55 16.97
C LEU A 295 1.64 6.54 16.06
N PHE A 296 2.08 7.68 16.61
CA PHE A 296 2.80 8.69 15.85
C PHE A 296 4.25 8.34 15.57
N LEU A 297 4.81 7.43 16.34
CA LEU A 297 6.14 6.91 16.06
C LEU A 297 6.08 5.80 14.98
N LEU A 298 4.87 5.40 14.53
CA LEU A 298 4.64 4.56 13.35
C LEU A 298 4.51 5.36 12.05
N LEU A 299 4.59 6.69 12.11
CA LEU A 299 4.54 7.52 10.91
C LEU A 299 5.63 7.21 9.86
N PRO A 300 6.85 6.76 10.20
CA PRO A 300 7.79 6.26 9.21
C PRO A 300 7.23 5.08 8.38
N LEU A 301 6.28 4.32 8.93
CA LEU A 301 5.63 3.18 8.25
C LEU A 301 4.48 3.63 7.32
N ALA A 302 4.05 4.89 7.37
CA ALA A 302 2.92 5.38 6.58
C ALA A 302 3.19 5.39 5.06
N SER A 303 4.47 5.38 4.63
CA SER A 303 4.86 5.47 3.22
C SER A 303 4.28 4.32 2.40
N TRP A 304 4.25 3.14 3.02
CA TRP A 304 3.76 1.89 2.45
C TRP A 304 2.25 1.83 2.28
N PHE A 305 1.52 2.79 2.85
CA PHE A 305 0.06 2.79 2.86
C PHE A 305 -0.53 3.94 2.05
N THR A 306 0.32 4.70 1.33
CA THR A 306 -0.10 5.85 0.54
C THR A 306 -0.83 5.48 -0.76
N THR A 307 -0.58 4.27 -1.26
CA THR A 307 -1.03 3.82 -2.57
C THR A 307 -1.35 2.33 -2.54
N THR A 308 -2.52 1.93 -3.04
CA THR A 308 -2.92 0.52 -3.06
C THR A 308 -2.03 -0.28 -3.99
N THR A 309 -1.35 -1.26 -3.39
CA THR A 309 -0.52 -2.26 -4.08
C THR A 309 -0.65 -3.58 -3.34
N PRO A 310 -0.45 -4.74 -4.01
CA PRO A 310 -0.56 -6.03 -3.36
C PRO A 310 0.43 -6.18 -2.20
N GLN A 311 1.65 -5.65 -2.38
CA GLN A 311 2.68 -5.59 -1.35
C GLN A 311 2.24 -4.72 -0.17
N GLY A 312 1.64 -3.55 -0.41
CA GLY A 312 1.15 -2.65 0.64
C GLY A 312 0.06 -3.29 1.50
N LEU A 313 -0.92 -3.96 0.88
CA LEU A 313 -1.95 -4.72 1.60
C LEU A 313 -1.35 -5.91 2.36
N ALA A 314 -0.40 -6.64 1.77
CA ALA A 314 0.28 -7.74 2.45
C ALA A 314 1.06 -7.24 3.69
N ASN A 315 1.74 -6.10 3.57
CA ASN A 315 2.45 -5.45 4.66
C ASN A 315 1.49 -5.01 5.79
N LEU A 316 0.30 -4.50 5.44
CA LEU A 316 -0.74 -4.18 6.41
C LEU A 316 -1.18 -5.43 7.19
N LEU A 317 -1.48 -6.54 6.49
CA LEU A 317 -1.85 -7.80 7.13
C LEU A 317 -0.71 -8.38 7.99
N TYR A 318 0.55 -8.22 7.55
CA TYR A 318 1.72 -8.62 8.32
C TYR A 318 1.82 -7.84 9.65
N LEU A 319 1.64 -6.51 9.61
CA LEU A 319 1.61 -5.68 10.81
C LEU A 319 0.45 -6.07 11.74
N ILE A 320 -0.73 -6.33 11.18
CA ILE A 320 -1.87 -6.84 11.94
C ILE A 320 -1.53 -8.19 12.59
N LEU A 321 -0.83 -9.09 11.89
CA LEU A 321 -0.37 -10.37 12.45
C LEU A 321 0.60 -10.15 13.63
N VAL A 322 1.60 -9.27 13.48
CA VAL A 322 2.53 -8.90 14.57
C VAL A 322 1.75 -8.46 15.82
N LEU A 323 0.73 -7.62 15.61
CA LEU A 323 -0.14 -7.13 16.67
C LEU A 323 -0.99 -8.25 17.29
N GLN A 324 -1.64 -9.10 16.48
CA GLN A 324 -2.42 -10.24 16.94
C GLN A 324 -1.56 -11.22 17.77
N LEU A 325 -0.31 -11.47 17.36
CA LEU A 325 0.57 -12.38 18.09
C LEU A 325 0.92 -11.90 19.49
N ALA A 326 0.97 -10.58 19.72
CA ALA A 326 1.15 -10.01 21.05
C ALA A 326 0.03 -10.41 22.01
N LEU A 327 -1.20 -10.55 21.50
CA LEU A 327 -2.36 -11.03 22.27
C LEU A 327 -2.40 -12.56 22.32
N LEU A 328 -2.06 -13.22 21.21
CA LEU A 328 -2.03 -14.68 21.11
C LEU A 328 -1.09 -15.25 22.15
N LEU A 329 0.16 -14.80 22.22
CA LEU A 329 1.17 -15.32 23.14
C LEU A 329 0.83 -15.05 24.62
N ARG A 330 -0.18 -14.21 24.90
CA ARG A 330 -0.75 -13.95 26.23
C ARG A 330 -2.07 -14.71 26.49
N ASN A 331 -2.41 -15.66 25.64
CA ASN A 331 -3.64 -16.45 25.68
C ASN A 331 -4.93 -15.58 25.65
N LYS A 332 -4.88 -14.42 24.99
CA LYS A 332 -6.03 -13.50 24.89
C LYS A 332 -6.88 -13.71 23.64
N ILE A 333 -6.33 -14.34 22.60
CA ILE A 333 -7.01 -14.66 21.34
C ILE A 333 -6.73 -16.12 20.94
N SER A 334 -7.54 -16.66 20.04
CA SER A 334 -7.34 -18.00 19.47
C SER A 334 -6.41 -17.99 18.24
N TRP A 335 -5.93 -19.17 17.81
CA TRP A 335 -5.07 -19.32 16.63
C TRP A 335 -5.77 -19.02 15.30
N HIS A 336 -7.10 -19.12 15.25
CA HIS A 336 -7.87 -18.98 14.01
C HIS A 336 -7.60 -17.64 13.31
N LEU A 337 -7.57 -16.54 14.07
CA LEU A 337 -7.42 -15.20 13.51
C LEU A 337 -6.00 -14.93 12.93
N PRO A 338 -4.89 -15.26 13.64
CA PRO A 338 -3.55 -15.24 13.06
C PRO A 338 -3.40 -16.14 11.82
N ILE A 339 -3.97 -17.35 11.85
CA ILE A 339 -3.91 -18.28 10.69
C ILE A 339 -4.62 -17.66 9.49
N LEU A 340 -5.85 -17.17 9.67
CA LEU A 340 -6.59 -16.48 8.61
C LEU A 340 -5.80 -15.30 8.04
N THR A 341 -5.14 -14.53 8.90
CA THR A 341 -4.33 -13.37 8.48
C THR A 341 -3.12 -13.81 7.63
N VAL A 342 -2.43 -14.90 8.00
CA VAL A 342 -1.31 -15.45 7.19
C VAL A 342 -1.81 -15.95 5.84
N VAL A 343 -2.91 -16.71 5.80
CA VAL A 343 -3.46 -17.26 4.55
C VAL A 343 -3.92 -16.12 3.63
N ALA A 344 -4.59 -15.10 4.16
CA ALA A 344 -4.95 -13.91 3.38
C ALA A 344 -3.72 -13.18 2.84
N THR A 345 -2.65 -13.04 3.63
CA THR A 345 -1.38 -12.44 3.18
C THR A 345 -0.78 -13.22 2.00
N ALA A 346 -0.90 -14.56 2.00
CA ALA A 346 -0.43 -15.41 0.90
C ALA A 346 -1.16 -15.17 -0.42
N THR A 347 -2.44 -14.78 -0.38
CA THR A 347 -3.19 -14.40 -1.59
C THR A 347 -2.75 -13.06 -2.19
N LEU A 348 -2.06 -12.23 -1.39
CA LEU A 348 -1.62 -10.89 -1.78
C LEU A 348 -0.19 -10.91 -2.31
N HIS A 349 0.80 -11.29 -1.50
CA HIS A 349 2.19 -11.19 -1.91
C HIS A 349 3.11 -12.22 -1.22
N PRO A 350 3.84 -13.07 -1.96
CA PRO A 350 4.66 -14.14 -1.39
C PRO A 350 5.82 -13.62 -0.52
N ALA A 351 6.47 -12.52 -0.94
CA ALA A 351 7.59 -11.94 -0.20
C ALA A 351 7.24 -11.47 1.23
N THR A 352 5.96 -11.19 1.51
CA THR A 352 5.48 -10.86 2.87
C THR A 352 4.80 -12.05 3.54
N ALA A 353 4.12 -12.89 2.77
CA ALA A 353 3.45 -14.08 3.28
C ALA A 353 4.41 -15.10 3.90
N LEU A 354 5.59 -15.29 3.30
CA LEU A 354 6.59 -16.20 3.81
C LEU A 354 7.14 -15.74 5.18
N PRO A 355 7.58 -14.48 5.36
CA PRO A 355 7.86 -13.93 6.69
C PRO A 355 6.70 -14.07 7.69
N ALA A 356 5.44 -13.90 7.24
CA ALA A 356 4.26 -14.05 8.09
C ALA A 356 4.11 -15.51 8.58
N LEU A 357 4.34 -16.48 7.69
CA LEU A 357 4.34 -17.89 8.03
C LEU A 357 5.49 -18.24 9.00
N ILE A 358 6.70 -17.75 8.75
CA ILE A 358 7.86 -17.92 9.65
C ILE A 358 7.52 -17.40 11.05
N LEU A 359 6.92 -16.21 11.14
CA LEU A 359 6.53 -15.61 12.41
C LEU A 359 5.47 -16.43 13.15
N LEU A 360 4.46 -16.94 12.44
CA LEU A 360 3.43 -17.80 13.02
C LEU A 360 4.00 -19.14 13.52
N ILE A 361 4.90 -19.76 12.76
CA ILE A 361 5.61 -20.99 13.14
C ILE A 361 6.48 -20.73 14.37
N ALA A 362 7.25 -19.63 14.39
CA ALA A 362 8.06 -19.22 15.54
C ALA A 362 7.21 -19.05 16.81
N ALA A 363 5.99 -18.49 16.69
CA ALA A 363 5.03 -18.41 17.78
C ALA A 363 4.55 -19.77 18.26
N ALA A 364 4.29 -20.72 17.34
CA ALA A 364 3.86 -22.08 17.67
C ALA A 364 4.97 -22.87 18.39
N LEU A 365 6.20 -22.78 17.89
CA LEU A 365 7.38 -23.40 18.50
C LEU A 365 7.66 -22.87 19.91
N THR A 366 7.52 -21.55 20.09
CA THR A 366 7.70 -20.91 21.40
C THR A 366 6.66 -21.40 22.40
N ARG A 367 5.39 -21.48 22.01
CA ARG A 367 4.32 -22.00 22.89
C ARG A 367 4.47 -23.48 23.22
N ARG A 368 5.02 -24.28 22.29
CA ARG A 368 5.34 -25.70 22.52
C ARG A 368 6.68 -25.92 23.24
N GLN A 369 7.40 -24.84 23.59
CA GLN A 369 8.71 -24.90 24.25
C GLN A 369 9.72 -25.81 23.52
N VAL A 370 9.70 -25.79 22.18
CA VAL A 370 10.62 -26.61 21.38
C VAL A 370 12.06 -26.18 21.62
N ARG A 371 12.96 -27.14 21.84
CA ARG A 371 14.39 -26.88 22.11
C ARG A 371 15.07 -26.23 20.89
N LEU A 372 15.98 -25.28 21.15
CA LEU A 372 16.69 -24.50 20.12
C LEU A 372 17.40 -25.36 19.06
N ARG A 373 17.93 -26.54 19.42
CA ARG A 373 18.59 -27.45 18.45
C ARG A 373 17.71 -27.88 17.28
N PHE A 374 16.38 -27.89 17.46
CA PHE A 374 15.42 -28.19 16.38
C PHE A 374 14.94 -26.92 15.66
N VAL A 375 15.10 -25.76 16.29
CA VAL A 375 14.75 -24.45 15.72
C VAL A 375 15.82 -23.99 14.72
N ILE A 376 17.10 -24.26 15.00
CA ILE A 376 18.23 -23.81 14.14
C ILE A 376 18.13 -24.37 12.72
N PRO A 377 17.97 -25.69 12.47
CA PRO A 377 17.86 -26.21 11.11
C PRO A 377 16.66 -25.61 10.34
N LEU A 378 15.52 -25.45 11.03
CA LEU A 378 14.33 -24.85 10.46
C LEU A 378 14.54 -23.35 10.14
N ALA A 379 15.23 -22.64 11.00
CA ALA A 379 15.61 -21.24 10.82
C ALA A 379 16.54 -21.07 9.62
N THR A 380 17.53 -21.96 9.45
CA THR A 380 18.42 -21.97 8.29
C THR A 380 17.65 -22.22 7.01
N LEU A 381 16.77 -23.23 6.98
CA LEU A 381 15.91 -23.50 5.82
C LEU A 381 15.04 -22.29 5.49
N ALA A 382 14.40 -21.70 6.50
CA ALA A 382 13.55 -20.52 6.34
C ALA A 382 14.29 -19.29 5.79
N ALA A 383 15.54 -19.07 6.18
CA ALA A 383 16.36 -17.97 5.68
C ALA A 383 16.67 -18.11 4.18
N LEU A 384 16.78 -19.35 3.68
CA LEU A 384 17.04 -19.66 2.27
C LEU A 384 15.79 -19.59 1.38
N LEU A 385 14.59 -19.73 1.95
CA LEU A 385 13.35 -19.82 1.16
C LEU A 385 13.10 -18.56 0.31
N LEU A 386 13.33 -17.35 0.83
CA LEU A 386 13.07 -16.12 0.08
C LEU A 386 14.04 -15.91 -1.10
N PRO A 387 15.38 -16.04 -0.94
CA PRO A 387 16.30 -16.10 -2.07
C PRO A 387 15.95 -17.21 -3.07
N LEU A 388 15.61 -18.40 -2.58
CA LEU A 388 15.27 -19.54 -3.43
C LEU A 388 14.02 -19.26 -4.28
N LEU A 389 13.02 -18.57 -3.75
CA LEU A 389 11.83 -18.18 -4.52
C LEU A 389 12.18 -17.24 -5.68
N PHE A 390 13.09 -16.28 -5.47
CA PHE A 390 13.58 -15.43 -6.55
C PHE A 390 14.36 -16.24 -7.59
N PHE A 391 15.21 -17.16 -7.15
CA PHE A 391 15.95 -18.05 -8.05
C PHE A 391 15.01 -18.93 -8.89
N ILE A 392 13.99 -19.54 -8.27
CA ILE A 392 12.98 -20.34 -8.97
C ILE A 392 12.20 -19.49 -9.98
N ASN A 393 11.90 -18.23 -9.66
CA ASN A 393 11.21 -17.32 -10.56
C ASN A 393 12.04 -17.02 -11.83
N GLU A 394 13.34 -16.76 -11.68
CA GLU A 394 14.23 -16.55 -12.83
C GLU A 394 14.49 -17.83 -13.60
N TRP A 395 14.58 -18.98 -12.92
CA TRP A 395 14.66 -20.29 -13.59
C TRP A 395 13.46 -20.58 -14.47
N ARG A 396 12.24 -20.37 -13.96
CA ARG A 396 11.00 -20.54 -14.75
C ARG A 396 10.90 -19.58 -15.93
N ALA A 397 11.57 -18.44 -15.84
CA ALA A 397 11.59 -17.45 -16.90
C ALA A 397 12.72 -17.65 -17.92
N GLY A 398 13.60 -18.63 -17.71
CA GLY A 398 14.75 -18.87 -18.60
C GLY A 398 15.86 -17.82 -18.47
N THR A 399 15.85 -16.99 -17.43
CA THR A 399 16.78 -15.86 -17.23
C THR A 399 17.73 -16.08 -16.06
N LEU A 400 18.19 -17.33 -15.86
CA LEU A 400 19.12 -17.62 -14.77
C LEU A 400 20.42 -16.83 -14.92
N PRO A 401 20.86 -16.11 -13.88
CA PRO A 401 22.16 -15.46 -13.90
C PRO A 401 23.28 -16.49 -13.92
N THR A 402 24.37 -16.16 -14.61
CA THR A 402 25.57 -17.01 -14.61
C THR A 402 26.25 -16.98 -13.24
N PHE A 403 26.92 -18.06 -12.85
CA PHE A 403 27.68 -18.07 -11.59
C PHE A 403 28.72 -16.94 -11.53
N GLY A 404 29.38 -16.63 -12.66
CA GLY A 404 30.34 -15.53 -12.75
C GLY A 404 29.72 -14.14 -12.53
N SER A 405 28.51 -13.89 -13.05
CA SER A 405 27.81 -12.61 -12.85
C SER A 405 27.35 -12.43 -11.39
N VAL A 406 26.88 -13.50 -10.76
CA VAL A 406 26.53 -13.49 -9.33
C VAL A 406 27.77 -13.23 -8.46
N LEU A 407 28.89 -13.93 -8.73
CA LEU A 407 30.12 -13.78 -7.94
C LEU A 407 30.74 -12.39 -8.12
N SER A 408 30.84 -11.89 -9.36
CA SER A 408 31.38 -10.55 -9.63
C SER A 408 30.56 -9.45 -8.97
N ARG A 409 29.24 -9.56 -8.97
CA ARG A 409 28.34 -8.67 -8.24
C ARG A 409 28.57 -8.73 -6.73
N ALA A 410 28.72 -9.93 -6.15
CA ALA A 410 28.98 -10.09 -4.73
C ALA A 410 30.31 -9.43 -4.33
N VAL A 411 31.37 -9.60 -5.14
CA VAL A 411 32.67 -8.94 -4.94
C VAL A 411 32.55 -7.42 -5.09
N ALA A 412 31.84 -6.92 -6.10
CA ALA A 412 31.62 -5.49 -6.30
C ALA A 412 30.85 -4.82 -5.13
N ARG A 413 29.99 -5.58 -4.44
CA ARG A 413 29.29 -5.09 -3.23
C ARG A 413 30.16 -5.14 -1.97
N LEU A 414 31.28 -5.86 -1.99
CA LEU A 414 32.28 -5.89 -0.92
C LEU A 414 33.32 -4.78 -1.07
N THR A 415 33.58 -4.28 -2.30
CA THR A 415 34.41 -3.10 -2.52
C THR A 415 33.72 -1.85 -1.93
N LEU A 416 34.50 -1.02 -1.22
CA LEU A 416 34.04 0.05 -0.31
C LEU A 416 32.84 0.87 -0.83
N PRO A 417 31.90 1.26 0.05
CA PRO A 417 30.72 2.02 -0.34
C PRO A 417 31.12 3.37 -0.93
N ASP A 418 30.41 3.76 -2.00
CA ASP A 418 30.60 5.04 -2.67
C ASP A 418 30.54 6.21 -1.66
N ILE A 419 31.66 6.92 -1.52
CA ILE A 419 31.85 8.04 -0.59
C ILE A 419 30.91 9.22 -0.95
N SER A 420 30.34 9.24 -2.15
CA SER A 420 29.31 10.20 -2.57
C SER A 420 28.08 10.22 -1.64
N LEU A 421 27.76 9.11 -0.97
CA LEU A 421 26.71 9.03 0.04
C LEU A 421 27.01 9.92 1.25
N LEU A 422 28.28 10.07 1.66
CA LEU A 422 28.67 10.95 2.77
C LEU A 422 28.61 12.44 2.38
N GLN A 423 28.89 12.78 1.12
CA GLN A 423 28.83 14.17 0.63
C GLN A 423 27.40 14.73 0.63
N ASN A 424 26.42 13.94 0.18
CA ASN A 424 25.00 14.31 0.28
C ASN A 424 24.48 14.29 1.74
N SER A 425 25.11 13.49 2.61
CA SER A 425 24.74 13.39 4.03
C SER A 425 25.03 14.69 4.80
N PHE A 426 26.09 15.43 4.47
CA PHE A 426 26.44 16.66 5.20
C PHE A 426 25.35 17.74 5.07
N TYR A 427 24.77 17.91 3.88
CA TYR A 427 23.63 18.80 3.65
C TYR A 427 22.34 18.28 4.31
N ALA A 428 22.15 16.97 4.38
CA ALA A 428 21.03 16.38 5.10
C ALA A 428 21.14 16.61 6.62
N PHE A 429 22.34 16.56 7.20
CA PHE A 429 22.58 16.89 8.62
C PHE A 429 22.40 18.39 8.92
N ALA A 430 22.76 19.27 7.98
CA ALA A 430 22.54 20.70 8.09
C ALA A 430 21.05 21.09 7.93
N ASN A 431 20.22 20.21 7.38
CA ASN A 431 18.79 20.45 7.20
C ASN A 431 17.98 19.86 8.37
N ALA A 432 17.36 20.74 9.17
CA ALA A 432 16.58 20.37 10.34
C ALA A 432 15.52 19.28 10.08
N THR A 433 14.92 19.25 8.88
CA THR A 433 13.91 18.27 8.49
C THR A 433 14.50 16.86 8.34
N TYR A 434 15.67 16.73 7.71
CA TYR A 434 16.32 15.44 7.50
C TYR A 434 17.00 14.95 8.78
N THR A 435 17.60 15.86 9.55
CA THR A 435 18.10 15.58 10.89
C THR A 435 16.97 15.07 11.81
N ALA A 436 15.77 15.67 11.76
CA ALA A 436 14.63 15.17 12.51
C ALA A 436 14.21 13.74 12.08
N ARG A 437 14.33 13.37 10.80
CA ARG A 437 14.12 11.98 10.35
C ARG A 437 15.13 11.03 10.97
N ILE A 438 16.42 11.38 10.91
CA ILE A 438 17.50 10.57 11.49
C ILE A 438 17.28 10.41 12.99
N ILE A 439 16.98 11.51 13.70
CA ILE A 439 16.65 11.49 15.13
C ILE A 439 15.45 10.58 15.40
N THR A 440 14.40 10.64 14.58
CA THR A 440 13.22 9.76 14.72
C THR A 440 13.59 8.29 14.56
N VAL A 441 14.43 7.95 13.57
CA VAL A 441 14.91 6.57 13.35
C VAL A 441 15.80 6.11 14.50
N LEU A 442 16.76 6.94 14.95
CA LEU A 442 17.63 6.63 16.08
C LEU A 442 16.83 6.49 17.39
N PHE A 443 15.85 7.34 17.60
CA PHE A 443 14.92 7.24 18.74
C PHE A 443 14.12 5.93 18.68
N ALA A 444 13.64 5.54 17.50
CA ALA A 444 12.95 4.27 17.31
C ALA A 444 13.87 3.06 17.55
N ALA A 445 15.10 3.10 17.05
CA ALA A 445 16.11 2.08 17.31
C ALA A 445 16.45 1.99 18.81
N GLY A 446 16.65 3.13 19.48
CA GLY A 446 16.91 3.20 20.92
C GLY A 446 15.75 2.63 21.75
N CYS A 447 14.50 2.96 21.41
CA CYS A 447 13.31 2.38 22.02
C CYS A 447 13.24 0.86 21.79
N THR A 448 13.57 0.39 20.59
CA THR A 448 13.59 -1.04 20.24
C THR A 448 14.64 -1.77 21.07
N LEU A 449 15.88 -1.29 21.11
CA LEU A 449 16.97 -1.88 21.88
C LEU A 449 16.67 -1.89 23.38
N TYR A 450 16.13 -0.80 23.93
CA TYR A 450 15.67 -0.76 25.31
C TYR A 450 14.58 -1.80 25.57
N GLY A 451 13.61 -1.91 24.65
CA GLY A 451 12.54 -2.90 24.72
C GLY A 451 13.07 -4.33 24.74
N ILE A 452 14.02 -4.65 23.86
CA ILE A 452 14.71 -5.95 23.83
C ILE A 452 15.41 -6.20 25.17
N ALA A 453 16.23 -5.25 25.64
CA ALA A 453 17.01 -5.38 26.86
C ALA A 453 16.14 -5.61 28.11
N LYS A 454 14.97 -4.97 28.18
CA LYS A 454 14.02 -5.12 29.31
C LYS A 454 13.14 -6.36 29.19
N LEU A 455 12.81 -6.78 27.98
CA LEU A 455 11.90 -7.91 27.79
C LEU A 455 12.62 -9.25 27.76
N LYS A 456 13.94 -9.32 27.53
CA LYS A 456 14.77 -10.53 27.30
C LYS A 456 14.59 -11.74 28.25
N ASN A 457 13.87 -11.61 29.36
CA ASN A 457 13.58 -12.71 30.29
C ASN A 457 12.16 -13.27 30.17
N LYS A 458 11.28 -12.66 29.37
CA LYS A 458 9.93 -13.18 29.11
C LYS A 458 9.95 -14.25 27.99
N GLU A 459 8.90 -15.03 27.79
CA GLU A 459 8.90 -16.01 26.68
C GLU A 459 8.19 -15.47 25.43
N TRP A 460 7.22 -14.56 25.59
CA TRP A 460 6.35 -14.08 24.52
C TRP A 460 7.05 -13.22 23.46
N TRP A 461 8.30 -12.81 23.64
CA TRP A 461 9.03 -12.03 22.63
C TRP A 461 9.98 -12.87 21.76
N ARG A 462 10.24 -14.13 22.15
CA ARG A 462 11.11 -15.05 21.39
C ARG A 462 10.71 -15.18 19.91
N PRO A 463 9.42 -15.25 19.53
CA PRO A 463 9.04 -15.37 18.12
C PRO A 463 9.51 -14.22 17.25
N TYR A 464 9.47 -12.98 17.77
CA TYR A 464 9.87 -11.79 17.02
C TYR A 464 11.37 -11.75 16.79
N ILE A 465 12.18 -12.04 17.83
CA ILE A 465 13.64 -12.10 17.68
C ILE A 465 14.04 -13.24 16.76
N LEU A 466 13.46 -14.43 16.94
CA LEU A 466 13.76 -15.57 16.08
C LEU A 466 13.46 -15.24 14.61
N THR A 467 12.31 -14.65 14.33
CA THR A 467 11.93 -14.25 12.97
C THR A 467 12.87 -13.19 12.42
N ALA A 468 13.16 -12.13 13.17
CA ALA A 468 14.11 -11.10 12.75
C ALA A 468 15.50 -11.70 12.47
N SER A 469 15.98 -12.60 13.32
CA SER A 469 17.26 -13.32 13.15
C SER A 469 17.28 -14.25 11.93
N ILE A 470 16.13 -14.76 11.46
CA ILE A 470 16.02 -15.54 10.21
C ILE A 470 16.05 -14.61 8.99
N LEU A 471 15.33 -13.49 9.07
CA LEU A 471 15.19 -12.55 7.96
C LEU A 471 16.46 -11.74 7.69
N VAL A 472 17.29 -11.46 8.71
CA VAL A 472 18.56 -10.74 8.52
C VAL A 472 19.50 -11.47 7.56
N PRO A 473 19.87 -12.75 7.78
CA PRO A 473 20.63 -13.53 6.80
C PRO A 473 19.94 -13.60 5.44
N SER A 474 18.61 -13.71 5.41
CA SER A 474 17.85 -13.72 4.16
C SER A 474 18.03 -12.43 3.35
N ALA A 475 17.95 -11.27 3.99
CA ALA A 475 18.19 -9.96 3.37
C ALA A 475 19.64 -9.82 2.87
N VAL A 476 20.61 -10.31 3.65
CA VAL A 476 22.03 -10.36 3.26
C VAL A 476 22.22 -11.23 2.03
N LEU A 477 21.61 -12.40 1.98
CA LEU A 477 21.70 -13.30 0.82
C LEU A 477 21.08 -12.68 -0.43
N ILE A 478 19.91 -12.04 -0.33
CA ILE A 478 19.30 -11.32 -1.45
C ILE A 478 20.24 -10.19 -1.91
N TYR A 479 20.82 -9.44 -0.97
CA TYR A 479 21.73 -8.35 -1.32
C TYR A 479 22.99 -8.85 -2.04
N PHE A 480 23.61 -9.94 -1.62
CA PHE A 480 24.86 -10.37 -2.27
C PHE A 480 24.62 -11.20 -3.54
N PHE A 481 23.58 -12.04 -3.56
CA PHE A 481 23.50 -13.14 -4.52
C PHE A 481 22.31 -13.08 -5.49
N ASN A 482 21.30 -12.24 -5.25
CA ASN A 482 20.19 -12.15 -6.19
C ASN A 482 20.50 -11.17 -7.33
N GLU A 483 20.57 -11.72 -8.53
CA GLU A 483 20.53 -10.99 -9.79
C GLU A 483 19.20 -11.28 -10.49
N LEU A 484 18.46 -10.22 -10.80
CA LEU A 484 17.16 -10.27 -11.46
C LEU A 484 17.27 -9.60 -12.83
N PRO A 485 17.70 -10.30 -13.91
CA PRO A 485 18.00 -9.67 -15.20
C PRO A 485 16.83 -8.91 -15.82
N ARG A 486 15.59 -9.29 -15.49
CA ARG A 486 14.35 -8.66 -15.98
C ARG A 486 13.87 -7.48 -15.14
N VAL A 487 14.60 -7.13 -14.08
CA VAL A 487 14.33 -5.96 -13.25
C VAL A 487 15.47 -4.98 -13.43
N ILE A 488 15.15 -3.71 -13.62
CA ILE A 488 16.15 -2.67 -13.82
C ILE A 488 17.12 -2.66 -12.63
N TYR A 489 18.43 -2.52 -12.90
CA TYR A 489 19.49 -2.69 -11.92
C TYR A 489 19.27 -1.91 -10.61
N TYR A 490 18.80 -0.66 -10.69
CA TYR A 490 18.59 0.17 -9.50
C TYR A 490 17.35 -0.24 -8.66
N GLU A 491 16.37 -0.95 -9.23
CA GLU A 491 15.18 -1.42 -8.50
C GLU A 491 15.44 -2.76 -7.78
N GLN A 492 16.50 -3.49 -8.12
CA GLN A 492 16.78 -4.79 -7.50
C GLN A 492 17.05 -4.67 -5.99
N ASN A 493 17.60 -3.54 -5.53
CA ASN A 493 17.83 -3.28 -4.11
C ASN A 493 16.54 -3.01 -3.33
N ASP A 494 15.41 -2.73 -4.00
CA ASP A 494 14.13 -2.53 -3.33
C ASP A 494 13.62 -3.81 -2.66
N TYR A 495 13.97 -4.99 -3.19
CA TYR A 495 13.61 -6.27 -2.55
C TYR A 495 14.36 -6.49 -1.23
N VAL A 496 15.61 -6.04 -1.14
CA VAL A 496 16.38 -6.05 0.11
C VAL A 496 15.74 -5.08 1.10
N LEU A 497 15.45 -3.85 0.67
CA LEU A 497 14.80 -2.84 1.50
C LEU A 497 13.45 -3.34 2.03
N ARG A 498 12.60 -3.93 1.18
CA ARG A 498 11.31 -4.55 1.58
C ARG A 498 11.50 -5.57 2.71
N THR A 499 12.54 -6.41 2.63
CA THR A 499 12.86 -7.40 3.68
C THR A 499 13.30 -6.71 4.98
N LEU A 500 14.13 -5.67 4.90
CA LEU A 500 14.53 -4.87 6.07
C LEU A 500 13.33 -4.18 6.74
N TRP A 501 12.34 -3.73 5.96
CA TRP A 501 11.10 -3.16 6.51
C TRP A 501 10.28 -4.21 7.26
N ILE A 502 10.16 -5.43 6.73
CA ILE A 502 9.49 -6.54 7.41
C ILE A 502 10.21 -6.88 8.73
N ILE A 503 11.54 -6.83 8.78
CA ILE A 503 12.29 -6.95 10.03
C ILE A 503 11.90 -5.82 11.01
N GLY A 504 11.83 -4.58 10.54
CA GLY A 504 11.35 -3.44 11.32
C GLY A 504 9.94 -3.65 11.88
N PHE A 505 9.01 -4.13 11.05
CA PHE A 505 7.65 -4.49 11.46
C PHE A 505 7.64 -5.61 12.50
N THR A 506 8.49 -6.63 12.33
CA THR A 506 8.63 -7.75 13.28
C THR A 506 9.04 -7.25 14.67
N LEU A 507 9.95 -6.26 14.71
CA LEU A 507 10.50 -5.71 15.95
C LEU A 507 9.60 -4.64 16.60
N LEU A 508 8.46 -4.32 15.99
CA LEU A 508 7.53 -3.30 16.46
C LEU A 508 7.09 -3.47 17.93
N PRO A 509 6.85 -4.69 18.47
CA PRO A 509 6.46 -4.85 19.87
C PRO A 509 7.53 -4.36 20.86
N PHE A 510 8.82 -4.43 20.52
CA PHE A 510 9.90 -3.93 21.37
C PHE A 510 9.98 -2.42 21.37
N PHE A 511 9.89 -1.83 20.18
CA PHE A 511 9.75 -0.39 20.03
C PHE A 511 8.58 0.15 20.86
N TRP A 512 7.41 -0.50 20.76
CA TRP A 512 6.23 -0.13 21.53
C TRP A 512 6.50 -0.15 23.04
N TYR A 513 7.16 -1.21 23.53
CA TYR A 513 7.51 -1.31 24.94
C TYR A 513 8.48 -0.19 25.38
N GLY A 514 9.53 0.06 24.60
CA GLY A 514 10.52 1.09 24.94
C GLY A 514 9.95 2.51 24.87
N GLY A 515 9.17 2.81 23.84
CA GLY A 515 8.51 4.11 23.73
C GLY A 515 7.43 4.31 24.81
N ARG A 516 6.75 3.23 25.25
CA ARG A 516 5.88 3.30 26.44
C ARG A 516 6.67 3.69 27.67
N ALA A 517 7.82 3.05 27.93
CA ALA A 517 8.65 3.36 29.08
C ALA A 517 9.15 4.82 29.05
N PHE A 518 9.53 5.32 27.87
CA PHE A 518 9.86 6.72 27.66
C PHE A 518 8.69 7.65 28.01
N LEU A 519 7.48 7.35 27.53
CA LEU A 519 6.30 8.16 27.81
C LEU A 519 5.88 8.11 29.27
N ASP A 520 5.97 6.95 29.92
CA ASP A 520 5.70 6.80 31.35
C ASP A 520 6.70 7.61 32.19
N HIS A 521 7.96 7.70 31.74
CA HIS A 521 8.95 8.57 32.35
C HIS A 521 8.68 10.06 32.11
N LEU A 522 8.20 10.44 30.93
CA LEU A 522 7.84 11.83 30.61
C LEU A 522 6.74 12.37 31.53
N ARG A 523 5.81 11.50 31.97
CA ARG A 523 4.70 11.87 32.87
C ARG A 523 5.13 12.46 34.19
N THR A 524 6.24 11.97 34.72
CA THR A 524 6.73 12.39 36.04
C THR A 524 7.52 13.68 35.96
N ARG A 525 7.73 14.23 34.75
CA ARG A 525 8.42 15.49 34.51
C ARG A 525 7.47 16.68 34.61
N ARG A 526 8.04 17.88 34.81
CA ARG A 526 7.29 19.15 34.87
C ARG A 526 6.51 19.39 33.57
N LEU A 527 5.40 20.12 33.66
CA LEU A 527 4.53 20.41 32.51
C LEU A 527 5.29 21.06 31.34
N SER A 528 6.28 21.91 31.61
CA SER A 528 7.13 22.52 30.59
C SER A 528 7.91 21.49 29.76
N VAL A 529 8.50 20.49 30.42
CA VAL A 529 9.21 19.38 29.75
C VAL A 529 8.23 18.54 28.95
N GLN A 530 7.05 18.25 29.51
CA GLN A 530 6.01 17.55 28.78
C GLN A 530 5.61 18.32 27.52
N ALA A 531 5.28 19.62 27.65
CA ALA A 531 4.91 20.48 26.53
C ALA A 531 5.99 20.53 25.46
N LEU A 532 7.26 20.72 25.85
CA LEU A 532 8.39 20.72 24.92
C LEU A 532 8.47 19.41 24.12
N VAL A 533 8.34 18.26 24.78
CA VAL A 533 8.38 16.96 24.11
C VAL A 533 7.16 16.75 23.20
N ILE A 534 5.97 17.24 23.58
CA ILE A 534 4.78 17.19 22.70
C ILE A 534 5.00 17.98 21.42
N LEU A 535 5.49 19.22 21.56
CA LEU A 535 5.76 20.08 20.43
C LEU A 535 6.84 19.48 19.54
N ALA A 536 7.89 18.89 20.13
CA ALA A 536 8.91 18.16 19.40
C ALA A 536 8.34 16.94 18.65
N LEU A 537 7.46 16.17 19.28
CA LEU A 537 6.78 15.06 18.62
C LEU A 537 5.88 15.55 17.48
N ALA A 538 5.05 16.57 17.69
CA ALA A 538 4.18 17.15 16.66
C ALA A 538 4.99 17.71 15.48
N ALA A 539 6.13 18.36 15.75
CA ALA A 539 7.06 18.80 14.71
C ALA A 539 7.65 17.59 13.96
N GLY A 540 8.09 16.55 14.68
CA GLY A 540 8.55 15.31 14.09
C GLY A 540 7.49 14.62 13.20
N MET A 541 6.21 14.63 13.60
CA MET A 541 5.11 14.11 12.79
C MET A 541 4.94 14.90 11.49
N THR A 542 4.92 16.22 11.61
CA THR A 542 4.77 17.15 10.47
C THR A 542 5.92 16.96 9.48
N THR A 543 7.15 16.84 9.99
CA THR A 543 8.34 16.52 9.20
C THR A 543 8.22 15.15 8.52
N ASN A 544 7.77 14.11 9.23
CA ASN A 544 7.57 12.79 8.62
C ASN A 544 6.50 12.80 7.52
N LEU A 545 5.44 13.62 7.64
CA LEU A 545 4.45 13.80 6.57
C LEU A 545 5.10 14.40 5.31
N TYR A 546 5.86 15.48 5.46
CA TYR A 546 6.58 16.10 4.36
C TYR A 546 7.51 15.09 3.65
N LEU A 547 8.23 14.29 4.44
CA LEU A 547 9.15 13.24 3.97
C LEU A 547 8.46 12.02 3.37
N LEU A 548 7.14 11.88 3.54
CA LEU A 548 6.38 10.71 3.12
C LEU A 548 6.18 10.63 1.61
N TYR A 549 6.09 11.80 0.98
CA TYR A 549 5.80 11.95 -0.45
C TYR A 549 7.03 12.48 -1.21
N PRO A 550 7.06 12.32 -2.54
CA PRO A 550 8.07 12.88 -3.43
C PRO A 550 8.24 14.37 -3.21
N ARG A 551 9.50 14.82 -3.31
CA ARG A 551 9.90 16.20 -3.02
C ARG A 551 10.83 16.71 -4.10
N VAL A 552 10.68 18.00 -4.37
CA VAL A 552 11.61 18.79 -5.17
C VAL A 552 12.06 19.92 -4.28
N ASP A 553 13.11 19.68 -3.51
CA ASP A 553 13.73 20.63 -2.60
C ASP A 553 15.26 20.68 -2.83
N ARG A 554 15.96 21.53 -2.08
CA ARG A 554 17.40 21.74 -2.23
C ARG A 554 18.23 20.48 -1.92
N VAL A 555 17.68 19.50 -1.20
CA VAL A 555 18.37 18.27 -0.79
C VAL A 555 17.97 17.09 -1.67
N VAL A 556 16.69 16.98 -2.04
CA VAL A 556 16.18 15.91 -2.90
C VAL A 556 15.48 16.50 -4.11
N ASN A 557 15.96 16.12 -5.29
CA ASN A 557 15.33 16.42 -6.57
C ASN A 557 14.72 15.13 -7.15
N HIS A 558 13.50 14.79 -6.71
CA HIS A 558 12.79 13.65 -7.26
C HIS A 558 12.56 13.84 -8.77
N ARG A 559 12.79 12.81 -9.58
CA ARG A 559 12.71 12.89 -11.06
C ARG A 559 11.42 12.32 -11.62
N GLY A 560 10.72 11.46 -10.88
CA GLY A 560 9.46 10.86 -11.32
C GLY A 560 8.34 11.91 -11.36
N TYR A 561 7.73 12.06 -12.54
CA TYR A 561 6.50 12.81 -12.75
C TYR A 561 5.29 11.90 -12.61
N THR A 562 4.15 12.50 -12.30
CA THR A 562 2.86 11.80 -12.30
C THR A 562 2.18 11.91 -13.66
N THR A 563 1.24 11.00 -13.93
CA THR A 563 0.43 11.03 -15.15
C THR A 563 -0.50 12.23 -15.14
N GLY A 564 -0.36 13.08 -16.15
CA GLY A 564 -1.16 14.28 -16.35
C GLY A 564 -2.23 14.14 -17.43
N GLN A 565 -3.03 15.18 -17.59
CA GLN A 565 -4.08 15.26 -18.61
C GLN A 565 -3.49 15.31 -20.02
N ALA A 566 -2.32 15.92 -20.19
CA ALA A 566 -1.60 15.92 -21.46
C ALA A 566 -1.19 14.51 -21.90
N ASP A 567 -0.83 13.64 -20.96
CA ASP A 567 -0.49 12.24 -21.25
C ASP A 567 -1.72 11.48 -21.76
N LEU A 568 -2.88 11.68 -21.12
CA LEU A 568 -4.16 11.10 -21.56
C LEU A 568 -4.53 11.59 -22.98
N ALA A 569 -4.46 12.91 -23.20
CA ALA A 569 -4.76 13.50 -24.50
C ALA A 569 -3.80 13.00 -25.60
N THR A 570 -2.54 12.76 -25.27
CA THR A 570 -1.55 12.23 -26.21
C THR A 570 -1.87 10.79 -26.61
N VAL A 571 -2.27 9.96 -25.65
CA VAL A 571 -2.71 8.58 -25.92
C VAL A 571 -3.96 8.60 -26.80
N ASP A 572 -4.96 9.41 -26.46
CA ASP A 572 -6.20 9.50 -27.22
C ASP A 572 -5.94 10.00 -28.65
N PHE A 573 -5.01 10.94 -28.83
CA PHE A 573 -4.58 11.42 -30.14
C PHE A 573 -3.92 10.31 -30.97
N ILE A 574 -2.93 9.60 -30.41
CA ILE A 574 -2.25 8.52 -31.13
C ILE A 574 -3.26 7.43 -31.49
N GLU A 575 -4.12 7.04 -30.57
CA GLU A 575 -5.15 6.03 -30.83
C GLU A 575 -6.10 6.46 -31.96
N PHE A 576 -6.55 7.71 -31.97
CA PHE A 576 -7.40 8.25 -33.04
C PHE A 576 -6.73 8.20 -34.42
N GLN A 577 -5.42 8.39 -34.50
CA GLN A 577 -4.65 8.35 -35.75
C GLN A 577 -4.39 6.93 -36.29
N ASN A 578 -4.70 5.88 -35.53
CA ASN A 578 -4.40 4.50 -35.93
C ASN A 578 -5.61 3.55 -35.69
N PRO A 579 -6.75 3.76 -36.38
CA PRO A 579 -7.95 2.97 -36.14
C PRO A 579 -7.77 1.47 -36.43
N GLU A 580 -6.84 1.12 -37.33
CA GLU A 580 -6.55 -0.26 -37.73
C GLU A 580 -5.68 -1.02 -36.71
N GLY A 581 -5.10 -0.34 -35.72
CA GLY A 581 -4.38 -0.98 -34.62
C GLY A 581 -3.14 -1.76 -35.05
N ASN A 582 -2.11 -1.04 -35.54
CA ASN A 582 -0.80 -1.63 -35.86
C ASN A 582 0.35 -0.64 -35.67
N TYR A 583 0.47 -0.13 -34.44
CA TYR A 583 1.52 0.83 -34.07
C TYR A 583 2.18 0.46 -32.76
N VAL A 584 3.36 1.03 -32.53
CA VAL A 584 4.10 0.96 -31.27
C VAL A 584 4.50 2.35 -30.80
N VAL A 585 4.50 2.57 -29.49
CA VAL A 585 4.81 3.87 -28.89
C VAL A 585 5.97 3.75 -27.93
N LEU A 586 7.04 4.48 -28.24
CA LEU A 586 8.19 4.72 -27.38
C LEU A 586 7.88 5.95 -26.52
N ALA A 587 7.60 5.72 -25.24
CA ALA A 587 7.25 6.79 -24.32
C ALA A 587 7.80 6.54 -22.90
N ASN A 588 7.77 7.59 -22.08
CA ASN A 588 8.10 7.49 -20.67
C ASN A 588 6.99 6.80 -19.86
N GLN A 589 7.28 6.63 -18.57
CA GLN A 589 6.39 6.00 -17.59
C GLN A 589 4.99 6.62 -17.50
N SER A 590 4.88 7.95 -17.52
CA SER A 590 3.60 8.66 -17.33
C SER A 590 2.64 8.41 -18.49
N VAL A 591 3.15 8.51 -19.72
CA VAL A 591 2.38 8.26 -20.95
C VAL A 591 1.99 6.79 -21.06
N SER A 592 2.89 5.87 -20.72
CA SER A 592 2.54 4.43 -20.70
C SER A 592 1.49 4.09 -19.63
N ALA A 593 1.49 4.79 -18.50
CA ALA A 593 0.42 4.65 -17.50
C ALA A 593 -0.92 5.21 -18.00
N ALA A 594 -0.89 6.33 -18.73
CA ALA A 594 -2.05 6.87 -19.42
C ALA A 594 -2.60 5.89 -20.46
N ALA A 595 -1.73 5.20 -21.21
CA ALA A 595 -2.13 4.19 -22.19
C ALA A 595 -2.84 3.01 -21.54
N LEU A 596 -2.32 2.48 -20.43
CA LEU A 596 -2.98 1.44 -19.66
C LEU A 596 -4.36 1.86 -19.16
N ARG A 597 -4.51 3.13 -18.75
CA ARG A 597 -5.80 3.67 -18.30
C ARG A 597 -6.81 3.81 -19.42
N GLN A 598 -6.41 4.35 -20.58
CA GLN A 598 -7.35 4.65 -21.66
C GLN A 598 -7.66 3.43 -22.51
N LEU A 599 -6.64 2.61 -22.77
CA LEU A 599 -6.71 1.53 -23.76
C LEU A 599 -6.72 0.14 -23.12
N GLY A 600 -6.41 0.02 -21.82
CA GLY A 600 -6.30 -1.28 -21.16
C GLY A 600 -5.30 -2.19 -21.89
N PHE A 601 -5.65 -3.47 -22.02
CA PHE A 601 -4.89 -4.47 -22.79
C PHE A 601 -5.49 -4.67 -24.19
N LYS A 602 -5.59 -3.59 -24.98
CA LYS A 602 -6.28 -3.60 -26.30
C LYS A 602 -5.73 -4.67 -27.26
N TYR A 603 -4.41 -4.73 -27.43
CA TYR A 603 -3.72 -5.75 -28.21
C TYR A 603 -2.27 -5.91 -27.72
N ASP A 604 -1.65 -7.02 -28.09
CA ASP A 604 -0.23 -7.28 -27.83
C ASP A 604 0.54 -7.38 -29.15
N ILE A 605 1.76 -6.86 -29.16
CA ILE A 605 2.72 -7.01 -30.25
C ILE A 605 3.48 -8.31 -30.05
N LYS A 606 3.51 -9.18 -31.06
CA LYS A 606 4.31 -10.41 -31.03
C LYS A 606 5.73 -10.10 -31.50
N THR A 607 6.71 -10.32 -30.63
CA THR A 607 8.13 -10.15 -30.93
C THR A 607 8.91 -11.44 -30.65
N SER A 608 10.21 -11.43 -30.91
CA SER A 608 11.11 -12.52 -30.53
C SER A 608 11.13 -12.79 -29.02
N ASP A 609 10.80 -11.77 -28.21
CA ASP A 609 10.84 -11.83 -26.74
C ASP A 609 9.49 -12.23 -26.14
N GLY A 610 8.48 -12.49 -26.99
CA GLY A 610 7.12 -12.82 -26.59
C GLY A 610 6.11 -11.75 -26.95
N SER A 611 4.97 -11.75 -26.26
CA SER A 611 3.92 -10.74 -26.45
C SER A 611 4.22 -9.51 -25.58
N LEU A 612 4.26 -8.33 -26.19
CA LEU A 612 4.57 -7.06 -25.53
C LEU A 612 3.40 -6.09 -25.64
N PHE A 613 3.19 -5.32 -24.57
CA PHE A 613 2.32 -4.16 -24.63
C PHE A 613 2.88 -3.14 -25.62
N PHE A 614 2.01 -2.55 -26.44
CA PHE A 614 2.40 -1.67 -27.56
C PHE A 614 2.89 -0.28 -27.13
N TYR A 615 2.90 0.02 -25.83
CA TYR A 615 3.62 1.16 -25.25
C TYR A 615 4.83 0.68 -24.45
N ALA A 616 5.92 1.42 -24.52
CA ALA A 616 7.14 1.12 -23.77
C ALA A 616 6.90 1.14 -22.25
N ILE A 617 7.03 -0.03 -21.59
CA ILE A 617 6.88 -0.16 -20.14
C ILE A 617 8.25 0.02 -19.45
N PRO A 618 8.38 0.94 -18.48
CA PRO A 618 9.64 1.31 -17.83
C PRO A 618 10.13 0.30 -16.78
N THR A 619 9.97 -1.00 -17.03
CA THR A 619 10.46 -2.10 -16.18
C THR A 619 11.64 -2.84 -16.81
N GLY A 620 12.30 -2.21 -17.79
CA GLY A 620 13.49 -2.77 -18.46
C GLY A 620 13.20 -3.58 -19.72
N GLY A 621 11.95 -3.60 -20.21
CA GLY A 621 11.59 -4.28 -21.45
C GLY A 621 12.24 -3.65 -22.70
N THR A 622 12.35 -4.43 -23.78
CA THR A 622 13.07 -4.06 -25.01
C THR A 622 12.58 -2.74 -25.62
N LEU A 623 11.26 -2.49 -25.65
CA LEU A 623 10.70 -1.22 -26.13
C LEU A 623 11.14 0.00 -25.31
N TYR A 624 11.34 -0.17 -24.00
CA TYR A 624 11.82 0.92 -23.16
C TYR A 624 13.31 1.20 -23.41
N GLN A 625 14.11 0.18 -23.72
CA GLN A 625 15.50 0.39 -24.15
C GLN A 625 15.57 1.18 -25.47
N TYR A 626 14.67 0.89 -26.42
CA TYR A 626 14.55 1.69 -27.65
C TYR A 626 14.13 3.13 -27.37
N TYR A 627 13.19 3.35 -26.44
CA TYR A 627 12.85 4.70 -25.98
C TYR A 627 14.08 5.42 -25.41
N LEU A 628 14.86 4.77 -24.54
CA LEU A 628 16.09 5.34 -23.98
C LEU A 628 17.11 5.67 -25.08
N ARG A 629 17.31 4.81 -26.09
CA ARG A 629 18.19 5.12 -27.23
C ARG A 629 17.73 6.36 -28.00
N MET A 630 16.42 6.51 -28.22
CA MET A 630 15.87 7.69 -28.90
C MET A 630 16.08 8.99 -28.13
N VAL A 631 16.03 8.96 -26.78
CA VAL A 631 16.09 10.18 -25.95
C VAL A 631 17.46 10.46 -25.32
N ASP A 632 18.31 9.45 -25.12
CA ASP A 632 19.62 9.58 -24.50
C ASP A 632 20.78 9.55 -25.52
N GLU A 633 20.63 8.83 -26.65
CA GLU A 633 21.65 8.75 -27.70
C GLU A 633 21.32 9.71 -28.85
N ALA A 634 20.33 9.37 -29.70
CA ALA A 634 19.84 10.21 -30.79
C ALA A 634 18.53 9.66 -31.40
N PRO A 635 17.54 10.51 -31.72
CA PRO A 635 16.29 10.10 -32.35
C PRO A 635 16.44 9.91 -33.87
N THR A 636 17.05 8.81 -34.32
CA THR A 636 17.35 8.57 -35.74
C THR A 636 16.33 7.66 -36.43
N THR A 637 16.21 7.81 -37.76
CA THR A 637 15.41 6.92 -38.61
C THR A 637 15.87 5.46 -38.52
N ASP A 638 17.16 5.20 -38.27
CA ASP A 638 17.69 3.84 -38.15
C ASP A 638 17.14 3.14 -36.90
N VAL A 639 17.12 3.83 -35.75
CA VAL A 639 16.51 3.29 -34.52
C VAL A 639 15.02 3.03 -34.73
N ALA A 640 14.31 3.94 -35.42
CA ALA A 640 12.90 3.74 -35.75
C ALA A 640 12.67 2.49 -36.63
N LYS A 641 13.51 2.29 -37.66
CA LYS A 641 13.47 1.11 -38.52
C LYS A 641 13.78 -0.18 -37.77
N GLU A 642 14.73 -0.17 -36.83
CA GLU A 642 14.98 -1.31 -35.96
C GLU A 642 13.73 -1.68 -35.13
N VAL A 643 13.04 -0.69 -34.57
CA VAL A 643 11.80 -0.91 -33.81
C VAL A 643 10.69 -1.45 -34.70
N LEU A 644 10.49 -0.89 -35.90
CA LEU A 644 9.52 -1.37 -36.88
C LEU A 644 9.82 -2.81 -37.32
N ALA A 645 11.09 -3.16 -37.51
CA ALA A 645 11.50 -4.53 -37.83
C ALA A 645 11.28 -5.50 -36.66
N TYR A 646 11.61 -5.08 -35.44
CA TYR A 646 11.46 -5.88 -34.23
C TYR A 646 9.99 -6.15 -33.86
N THR A 647 9.13 -5.15 -34.03
CA THR A 647 7.70 -5.22 -33.69
C THR A 647 6.81 -5.64 -34.85
N ASN A 648 7.32 -5.55 -36.08
CA ASN A 648 6.54 -5.62 -37.32
C ASN A 648 5.37 -4.61 -37.38
N ALA A 649 5.42 -3.53 -36.59
CA ALA A 649 4.42 -2.47 -36.62
C ALA A 649 4.48 -1.69 -37.95
N GLU A 650 3.36 -1.07 -38.35
CA GLU A 650 3.35 -0.16 -39.50
C GLU A 650 3.89 1.22 -39.16
N ARG A 651 3.77 1.62 -37.88
CA ARG A 651 4.19 2.94 -37.41
C ARG A 651 4.80 2.87 -36.01
N VAL A 652 5.86 3.63 -35.80
CA VAL A 652 6.45 3.87 -34.48
C VAL A 652 6.29 5.33 -34.10
N TYR A 653 5.81 5.56 -32.88
CA TYR A 653 5.73 6.90 -32.30
C TYR A 653 6.81 7.08 -31.24
N LEU A 654 7.42 8.26 -31.21
CA LEU A 654 8.18 8.75 -30.06
C LEU A 654 7.36 9.84 -29.38
N VAL A 655 7.12 9.69 -28.08
CA VAL A 655 6.43 10.69 -27.27
C VAL A 655 7.44 11.35 -26.34
N LEU A 656 7.58 12.67 -26.47
CA LEU A 656 8.49 13.47 -25.68
C LEU A 656 7.71 14.54 -24.90
N ASN A 657 7.71 14.45 -23.57
CA ASN A 657 7.13 15.47 -22.72
C ASN A 657 8.10 16.64 -22.50
N ASP A 658 7.55 17.83 -22.28
CA ASP A 658 8.28 19.08 -22.00
C ASP A 658 9.14 19.01 -20.72
N TYR A 659 8.79 18.12 -19.80
CA TYR A 659 9.52 17.92 -18.57
C TYR A 659 10.70 16.94 -18.68
N TRP A 660 10.89 16.30 -19.85
CA TRP A 660 12.02 15.41 -20.06
C TRP A 660 13.32 16.19 -20.12
N TRP A 661 14.42 15.58 -19.68
CA TRP A 661 15.72 16.25 -19.70
C TRP A 661 16.17 16.52 -21.13
N ARG A 662 16.49 17.78 -21.47
CA ARG A 662 16.89 18.24 -22.81
C ARG A 662 15.82 18.01 -23.89
N ASP A 663 14.55 18.03 -23.50
CA ASP A 663 13.40 17.95 -24.38
C ASP A 663 13.54 18.80 -25.65
N TYR A 664 13.92 20.08 -25.54
CA TYR A 664 14.06 20.97 -26.69
C TYR A 664 15.07 20.45 -27.72
N ARG A 665 16.24 19.98 -27.27
CA ARG A 665 17.28 19.47 -28.17
C ARG A 665 16.83 18.18 -28.84
N ILE A 666 16.25 17.26 -28.07
CA ILE A 666 15.78 15.98 -28.59
C ILE A 666 14.65 16.23 -29.60
N ALA A 667 13.74 17.16 -29.33
CA ALA A 667 12.67 17.53 -30.23
C ALA A 667 13.21 18.07 -31.56
N GLU A 668 14.16 19.01 -31.53
CA GLU A 668 14.77 19.57 -32.74
C GLU A 668 15.57 18.54 -33.55
N GLU A 669 16.18 17.55 -32.89
CA GLU A 669 16.83 16.43 -33.57
C GLU A 669 15.81 15.45 -34.18
N ALA A 670 14.74 15.11 -33.44
CA ALA A 670 13.69 14.20 -33.90
C ALA A 670 12.90 14.78 -35.09
N LYS A 671 12.64 16.10 -35.11
CA LYS A 671 11.99 16.78 -36.26
C LYS A 671 12.73 16.61 -37.58
N LYS A 672 14.05 16.38 -37.54
CA LYS A 672 14.87 16.23 -38.76
C LYS A 672 14.74 14.84 -39.37
N SER A 673 14.36 13.84 -38.58
CA SER A 673 14.34 12.44 -38.98
C SER A 673 12.93 11.84 -39.06
N ALA A 674 11.96 12.42 -38.35
CA ALA A 674 10.57 11.97 -38.32
C ALA A 674 9.80 12.33 -39.60
N ASP A 675 8.90 11.44 -40.02
CA ASP A 675 8.01 11.67 -41.16
C ASP A 675 6.88 12.66 -40.80
N PHE A 676 6.49 12.68 -39.52
CA PHE A 676 5.50 13.59 -38.98
C PHE A 676 5.82 13.98 -37.54
N TRP A 677 5.42 15.18 -37.14
CA TRP A 677 5.41 15.59 -35.75
C TRP A 677 4.27 16.56 -35.44
N THR A 678 3.80 16.54 -34.19
CA THR A 678 2.81 17.50 -33.68
C THR A 678 2.98 17.74 -32.19
N THR A 679 2.44 18.85 -31.70
CA THR A 679 2.37 19.17 -30.27
C THR A 679 0.96 18.99 -29.74
N ILE A 680 0.86 18.48 -28.52
CA ILE A 680 -0.40 18.20 -27.82
C ILE A 680 -0.47 19.07 -26.57
N SER A 681 -1.68 19.50 -26.20
CA SER A 681 -1.96 20.28 -24.98
C SER A 681 -1.09 21.53 -24.82
N GLY A 682 -0.97 22.34 -25.88
CA GLY A 682 -0.22 23.59 -25.84
C GLY A 682 1.30 23.43 -25.74
N GLY A 683 1.83 22.26 -26.11
CA GLY A 683 3.28 21.97 -26.12
C GLY A 683 3.77 21.12 -24.95
N ALA A 684 2.90 20.72 -24.02
CA ALA A 684 3.26 19.84 -22.91
C ALA A 684 3.81 18.48 -23.37
N THR A 685 3.36 18.02 -24.55
CA THR A 685 3.88 16.80 -25.18
C THR A 685 4.08 17.02 -26.68
N THR A 686 5.18 16.52 -27.21
CA THR A 686 5.46 16.46 -28.65
C THR A 686 5.48 15.01 -29.10
N VAL A 687 4.77 14.70 -30.17
CA VAL A 687 4.67 13.35 -30.75
C VAL A 687 5.36 13.36 -32.10
N PHE A 688 6.24 12.39 -32.32
CA PHE A 688 6.93 12.15 -33.58
C PHE A 688 6.51 10.77 -34.12
N ALA A 689 6.44 10.63 -35.43
CA ALA A 689 6.07 9.36 -36.07
C ALA A 689 7.04 9.01 -37.21
N TRP A 690 7.32 7.71 -37.34
CA TRP A 690 7.99 7.11 -38.49
C TRP A 690 7.14 5.98 -39.05
N GLU A 691 7.06 5.93 -40.37
CA GLU A 691 6.28 4.94 -41.11
C GLU A 691 7.16 3.86 -41.72
N LYS A 692 6.65 2.63 -41.76
CA LYS A 692 7.30 1.51 -42.45
C LYS A 692 7.34 1.71 -43.97
N ASP A 693 6.32 2.35 -44.52
CA ASP A 693 6.23 2.74 -45.93
C ASP A 693 5.82 4.23 -46.04
N PRO A 694 6.79 5.15 -46.17
CA PRO A 694 6.54 6.59 -46.26
C PRO A 694 5.65 6.99 -47.45
N ALA A 695 5.52 6.14 -48.47
CA ALA A 695 4.73 6.42 -49.67
C ALA A 695 3.22 6.27 -49.43
N ARG A 696 2.79 5.62 -48.33
CA ARG A 696 1.37 5.54 -47.96
C ARG A 696 0.78 6.88 -47.50
N GLY A 697 1.63 7.85 -47.15
CA GLY A 697 1.27 9.24 -46.95
C GLY A 697 0.39 9.49 -45.72
N TRP A 698 0.68 10.61 -45.04
CA TRP A 698 -0.14 11.16 -43.98
C TRP A 698 -1.46 11.72 -44.55
N LEU A 699 -2.40 10.84 -44.93
CA LEU A 699 -3.77 11.26 -45.21
C LEU A 699 -4.42 11.59 -43.87
N MET A 700 -4.42 12.88 -43.51
CA MET A 700 -5.32 13.38 -42.47
C MET A 700 -6.74 12.94 -42.84
N ARG A 701 -7.28 11.95 -42.13
CA ARG A 701 -8.74 11.78 -42.03
C ARG A 701 -9.19 12.88 -41.07
N GLN A 702 -9.39 14.09 -41.61
CA GLN A 702 -9.99 15.22 -40.88
C GLN A 702 -11.39 14.87 -40.40
#